data_AF-A0AAU9KUN2-F1
#
_entry.id   AF-A0AAU9KUN2-F1
#
_cell.length_a   1.000
_cell.length_b   1.000
_cell.length_c   1.000
_cell.angle_alpha   90.00
_cell.angle_beta   90.00
_cell.angle_gamma   90.00
#
_symmetry.space_group_name_H-M   'P 1'
#
loop_
_entity.id
_entity.type
_entity.pdbx_description
1 polymer ?
#
loop_
_entity_poly.entity_id
_entity_poly.type
_entity_poly.pdbx_seq_one_letter_code
_entity_poly.pdbx_strand_id
1 'polypeptide(L)'
;MFTQLKRESLRKLQAMEDKSPKGCIDGAIVDMIKSINAHPDYVTSSSCSGRIVLFCGEKDIAGNGRNNGSDLITKGGKWLIAQHGTITFDQVITALRSRDASHLTSSNMIIFKHEPFIMHVVCRDLDSAKKLLQWGLASGFRESGVILGNRKIMCAIRTTANNLEIPLGQSAKQILVNDEYLRWIVDIANQKFGVNKQKTDRLLEAFRVSFCQLATKRQIDQGCVVELSSWTKVTNEKGVKLVGHSSVRYRDSIVVFGGQGTTASGTTTRVADVTFLIPSKDGSLRQAYHTTAGANGPSARMCHSCVVVGTRMVVFGGRSSPTKPLGDLYAMDFETKQWEEIVIEGVGPSPRWKHCSCAVSSVVYVYGGRDAEQVFGDLFALDLSQDSLLWRQIETSFIIPRRFDHIGVVVESTKLAFWGGMSSLDSGDSSDDSGVCLLFDTVKEAWQSKALEDTQNKSQPRALFAASACSINDHQVLVIGGMTPPCLANGDMATQDIYVLDVRTLQWTKIGDVKHENAVFVGHTTTWMPTSSSLYVLGGGIQCFGFGQLYSSTYQCHLSLKTPQISPVIASKSNSVSRLFTSECTSSNEAPLGVLVEKVDVKKVKTLLEKAHVYDKSRRVHVVNVAQLDKTAIDRQTMTMFLIPVRVSIRNLIASTKDAEVQKLEIVLDDDVYANKYGKNSGLNRNEVIRSTICAFARQHQLSTELESAVPETYEFLGDVLLVPRDSFLEQEWASFADEMWSQVCTSTTPAFSRVARKAFIDTSEKRQSHMKLLYLNHKALTTSRTKEAPGWVEIRENGIIYGWDLTRVMFSSGNVTEKTRMANIECHGETIVDLFCGIGYYVLPFLVHGGAAFVHACEWNPDSVEALRFNLERNHVADRCKIYYGDNRLSAPRIGSVADRVNLGLLPTSRKAWPLAIQVLKSSGGWLHVHDNVAVKDNETWKQYVVDTIQELAQQYGKDWTITCDHVEKVKSYAPKVYHLVADIHCVAKKHV
;
A
#
# COMPACT_ATOMS: atom_id res chain seq x y z
N MET A 1 5.07 11.90 -50.84
CA MET A 1 3.67 12.30 -51.09
C MET A 1 3.09 13.15 -49.95
N PHE A 2 2.98 12.64 -48.71
CA PHE A 2 2.41 13.41 -47.58
C PHE A 2 3.09 14.77 -47.32
N THR A 3 4.42 14.84 -47.33
CA THR A 3 5.17 16.09 -47.11
C THR A 3 4.79 17.21 -48.08
N GLN A 4 4.49 16.87 -49.34
CA GLN A 4 4.02 17.83 -50.35
C GLN A 4 2.61 18.32 -50.03
N LEU A 5 1.69 17.39 -49.75
CA LEU A 5 0.31 17.71 -49.34
C LEU A 5 0.27 18.61 -48.11
N LYS A 6 1.14 18.33 -47.13
CA LYS A 6 1.26 19.15 -45.93
C LYS A 6 1.73 20.57 -46.25
N ARG A 7 2.76 20.74 -47.08
CA ARG A 7 3.22 22.08 -47.50
C ARG A 7 2.12 22.85 -48.23
N GLU A 8 1.38 22.20 -49.12
CA GLU A 8 0.26 22.81 -49.85
C GLU A 8 -0.88 23.24 -48.92
N SER A 9 -1.29 22.38 -47.97
CA SER A 9 -2.33 22.70 -47.00
C SER A 9 -1.93 23.83 -46.04
N LEU A 10 -0.67 23.86 -45.59
CA LEU A 10 -0.16 24.93 -44.73
C LEU A 10 -0.08 26.28 -45.46
N ARG A 11 0.30 26.29 -46.75
CA ARG A 11 0.27 27.52 -47.57
C ARG A 11 -1.14 28.10 -47.68
N LYS A 12 -2.16 27.26 -47.87
CA LYS A 12 -3.58 27.68 -47.91
C LYS A 12 -4.06 28.26 -46.58
N LEU A 13 -3.65 27.64 -45.46
CA LEU A 13 -3.94 28.16 -44.12
C LEU A 13 -3.26 29.51 -43.86
N GLN A 14 -2.02 29.69 -44.31
CA GLN A 14 -1.29 30.97 -44.18
C GLN A 14 -1.89 32.08 -45.06
N ALA A 15 -2.47 31.73 -46.21
CA ALA A 15 -3.17 32.67 -47.07
C ALA A 15 -4.57 33.06 -46.55
N MET A 16 -5.01 32.54 -45.39
CA MET A 16 -6.37 32.71 -44.84
C MET A 16 -7.49 32.39 -45.84
N GLU A 17 -7.26 31.47 -46.77
CA GLU A 17 -8.30 30.98 -47.68
C GLU A 17 -9.26 30.04 -46.93
N ASP A 18 -10.13 30.60 -46.08
CA ASP A 18 -11.25 29.85 -45.50
C ASP A 18 -12.39 29.73 -46.51
N LYS A 19 -12.73 28.50 -46.88
CA LYS A 19 -13.85 28.19 -47.78
C LYS A 19 -15.18 28.09 -47.05
N SER A 20 -15.21 28.23 -45.73
CA SER A 20 -16.44 28.24 -44.95
C SER A 20 -17.20 29.56 -45.14
N PRO A 21 -18.53 29.59 -44.93
CA PRO A 21 -19.32 30.82 -44.99
C PRO A 21 -18.85 31.94 -44.05
N LYS A 22 -18.04 31.61 -43.02
CA LYS A 22 -17.50 32.56 -42.05
C LYS A 22 -16.31 33.36 -42.61
N GLY A 23 -15.60 32.81 -43.60
CA GLY A 23 -14.42 33.44 -44.22
C GLY A 23 -13.23 33.62 -43.28
N CYS A 24 -13.23 33.00 -42.09
CA CYS A 24 -12.12 33.06 -41.14
C CYS A 24 -12.06 31.82 -40.23
N ILE A 25 -10.83 31.46 -39.82
CA ILE A 25 -10.59 30.32 -38.92
C ILE A 25 -11.21 30.58 -37.55
N ASP A 26 -11.86 29.57 -37.01
CA ASP A 26 -12.62 29.68 -35.78
C ASP A 26 -11.74 29.76 -34.51
N GLY A 27 -11.82 30.89 -33.80
CA GLY A 27 -10.94 31.25 -32.69
C GLY A 27 -10.83 30.17 -31.60
N ALA A 28 -11.94 29.48 -31.29
CA ALA A 28 -11.99 28.47 -30.24
C ALA A 28 -11.09 27.25 -30.50
N ILE A 29 -10.75 26.94 -31.75
CA ILE A 29 -9.95 25.76 -32.12
C ILE A 29 -8.64 26.12 -32.84
N VAL A 30 -8.29 27.41 -32.92
CA VAL A 30 -7.05 27.88 -33.57
C VAL A 30 -5.82 27.19 -32.97
N ASP A 31 -5.75 27.07 -31.65
CA ASP A 31 -4.60 26.44 -30.97
C ASP A 31 -4.50 24.94 -31.26
N MET A 32 -5.65 24.26 -31.38
CA MET A 32 -5.70 22.86 -31.79
C MET A 32 -5.17 22.69 -33.21
N ILE A 33 -5.66 23.52 -34.13
CA ILE A 33 -5.22 23.53 -35.53
C ILE A 33 -3.72 23.78 -35.62
N LYS A 34 -3.19 24.79 -34.91
CA LYS A 34 -1.75 25.08 -34.85
C LYS A 34 -0.95 23.89 -34.33
N SER A 35 -1.41 23.25 -33.25
CA SER A 35 -0.74 22.11 -32.62
C SER A 35 -0.68 20.89 -33.54
N ILE A 36 -1.80 20.51 -34.14
CA ILE A 36 -1.87 19.40 -35.11
C ILE A 36 -0.98 19.69 -36.33
N ASN A 37 -1.03 20.92 -36.84
CA ASN A 37 -0.25 21.31 -38.00
C ASN A 37 1.26 21.42 -37.73
N ALA A 38 1.67 21.66 -36.49
CA ALA A 38 3.07 21.59 -36.09
C ALA A 38 3.60 20.14 -36.13
N HIS A 39 2.76 19.14 -35.93
CA HIS A 39 3.17 17.74 -35.85
C HIS A 39 3.64 17.15 -37.19
N PRO A 40 4.81 16.50 -37.31
CA PRO A 40 5.36 16.04 -38.59
C PRO A 40 4.46 15.09 -39.40
N ASP A 41 3.51 14.41 -38.75
CA ASP A 41 2.70 13.36 -39.38
C ASP A 41 1.24 13.75 -39.62
N TYR A 42 0.85 14.97 -39.25
CA TYR A 42 -0.52 15.46 -39.38
C TYR A 42 -0.58 16.79 -40.12
N VAL A 43 -1.70 17.01 -40.83
CA VAL A 43 -2.09 18.33 -41.35
C VAL A 43 -3.61 18.41 -41.43
N THR A 44 -4.19 19.48 -40.90
CA THR A 44 -5.64 19.72 -40.95
C THR A 44 -6.07 20.05 -42.38
N SER A 45 -7.13 19.42 -42.87
CA SER A 45 -7.73 19.71 -44.19
C SER A 45 -9.01 20.54 -44.11
N SER A 46 -9.79 20.39 -43.04
CA SER A 46 -11.00 21.18 -42.77
C SER A 46 -11.38 21.02 -41.30
N SER A 47 -11.97 22.05 -40.69
CA SER A 47 -12.31 22.05 -39.26
C SER A 47 -13.45 23.02 -38.93
N CYS A 48 -14.30 22.66 -37.97
CA CYS A 48 -15.32 23.51 -37.37
C CYS A 48 -15.39 23.20 -35.87
N SER A 49 -15.41 24.23 -35.00
CA SER A 49 -15.52 23.99 -33.55
C SER A 49 -16.92 23.55 -33.11
N GLY A 50 -17.90 23.68 -34.00
CA GLY A 50 -19.32 23.59 -33.73
C GLY A 50 -19.98 24.96 -33.90
N ARG A 51 -21.27 24.98 -34.24
CA ARG A 51 -22.02 26.23 -34.46
C ARG A 51 -23.52 26.05 -34.25
N ILE A 52 -24.16 27.11 -33.76
CA ILE A 52 -25.61 27.25 -33.76
C ILE A 52 -26.01 28.09 -34.96
N VAL A 53 -26.99 27.61 -35.70
CA VAL A 53 -27.34 28.09 -37.04
C VAL A 53 -28.84 28.32 -37.14
N LEU A 54 -29.22 29.42 -37.77
CA LEU A 54 -30.55 29.62 -38.29
C LEU A 54 -30.43 29.67 -39.82
N PHE A 55 -30.98 28.66 -40.49
CA PHE A 55 -30.84 28.46 -41.93
C PHE A 55 -32.19 28.63 -42.63
N CYS A 56 -32.20 29.36 -43.73
CA CYS A 56 -33.35 29.52 -44.61
C CYS A 56 -33.08 28.76 -45.90
N GLY A 57 -33.76 27.64 -46.10
CA GLY A 57 -33.56 26.78 -47.26
C GLY A 57 -34.48 27.16 -48.43
N GLU A 58 -33.93 27.19 -49.65
CA GLU A 58 -34.72 27.43 -50.87
C GLU A 58 -35.35 26.13 -51.38
N LYS A 59 -36.60 26.23 -51.83
CA LYS A 59 -37.25 25.18 -52.63
C LYS A 59 -36.80 25.38 -54.08
N ASP A 60 -36.23 24.34 -54.69
CA ASP A 60 -35.77 24.39 -56.07
C ASP A 60 -37.00 24.49 -57.00
N ILE A 61 -37.34 25.70 -57.47
CA ILE A 61 -38.50 25.94 -58.36
C ILE A 61 -38.09 25.83 -59.85
N ALA A 62 -36.78 25.74 -60.16
CA ALA A 62 -36.30 25.66 -61.53
C ALA A 62 -36.25 24.20 -62.03
N GLY A 63 -37.30 23.79 -62.74
CA GLY A 63 -37.35 22.52 -63.47
C GLY A 63 -36.35 22.42 -64.63
N ASN A 64 -35.06 22.27 -64.34
CA ASN A 64 -34.10 21.73 -65.30
C ASN A 64 -33.91 20.24 -65.02
N GLY A 65 -34.68 19.44 -65.76
CA GLY A 65 -34.78 18.00 -65.62
C GLY A 65 -33.42 17.30 -65.70
N ARG A 66 -33.01 16.71 -64.57
CA ARG A 66 -32.24 15.45 -64.43
C ARG A 66 -31.88 15.28 -62.96
N ASN A 67 -32.87 14.96 -62.13
CA ASN A 67 -32.73 14.06 -60.98
C ASN A 67 -34.10 13.91 -60.31
N ASN A 68 -34.65 12.71 -60.38
CA ASN A 68 -35.89 12.34 -59.74
C ASN A 68 -35.76 12.43 -58.20
N GLY A 69 -36.64 13.21 -57.58
CA GLY A 69 -37.27 12.84 -56.31
C GLY A 69 -36.46 13.02 -55.01
N SER A 70 -35.81 14.15 -54.78
CA SER A 70 -35.45 14.55 -53.42
C SER A 70 -35.96 15.94 -53.09
N ASP A 71 -37.06 16.03 -52.32
CA ASP A 71 -37.55 17.21 -51.61
C ASP A 71 -36.57 17.69 -50.50
N LEU A 72 -35.28 17.39 -50.62
CA LEU A 72 -34.26 17.66 -49.61
C LEU A 72 -33.69 19.07 -49.79
N ILE A 73 -34.30 20.02 -49.08
CA ILE A 73 -33.86 21.40 -48.89
C ILE A 73 -32.44 21.42 -48.29
N THR A 74 -31.40 21.26 -49.11
CA THR A 74 -30.01 21.16 -48.62
C THR A 74 -28.96 21.84 -49.50
N LYS A 75 -29.31 22.33 -50.69
CA LYS A 75 -28.39 23.06 -51.58
C LYS A 75 -29.02 24.38 -52.00
N GLY A 76 -28.36 25.50 -51.71
CA GLY A 76 -28.75 26.84 -52.20
C GLY A 76 -29.31 27.84 -51.18
N GLY A 77 -29.54 27.46 -49.92
CA GLY A 77 -30.14 28.36 -48.91
C GLY A 77 -29.21 29.41 -48.25
N LYS A 78 -29.80 30.40 -47.56
CA LYS A 78 -29.12 31.51 -46.88
C LYS A 78 -29.03 31.28 -45.37
N TRP A 79 -27.85 31.57 -44.79
CA TRP A 79 -27.61 31.55 -43.35
C TRP A 79 -28.12 32.87 -42.75
N LEU A 80 -29.13 32.80 -41.88
CA LEU A 80 -29.65 33.97 -41.14
C LEU A 80 -28.84 34.21 -39.87
N ILE A 81 -28.40 33.13 -39.22
CA ILE A 81 -27.44 33.14 -38.11
C ILE A 81 -26.44 32.00 -38.35
N ALA A 82 -25.17 32.24 -38.09
CA ALA A 82 -24.14 31.21 -37.99
C ALA A 82 -23.16 31.59 -36.87
N GLN A 83 -23.47 31.18 -35.64
CA GLN A 83 -22.71 31.54 -34.45
C GLN A 83 -21.84 30.37 -33.98
N HIS A 84 -20.54 30.61 -33.86
CA HIS A 84 -19.57 29.67 -33.29
C HIS A 84 -19.46 29.85 -31.76
N GLY A 85 -20.60 29.84 -31.09
CA GLY A 85 -20.77 30.18 -29.69
C GLY A 85 -22.23 30.03 -29.26
N THR A 86 -22.50 30.30 -27.99
CA THR A 86 -23.88 30.37 -27.49
C THR A 86 -24.65 31.52 -28.15
N ILE A 87 -25.97 31.39 -28.23
CA ILE A 87 -26.87 32.41 -28.77
C ILE A 87 -27.92 32.81 -27.75
N THR A 88 -28.47 34.01 -27.88
CA THR A 88 -29.61 34.46 -27.08
C THR A 88 -30.92 34.38 -27.87
N PHE A 89 -32.02 34.27 -27.15
CA PHE A 89 -33.36 34.34 -27.73
C PHE A 89 -33.56 35.62 -28.56
N ASP A 90 -33.09 36.77 -28.08
CA ASP A 90 -33.23 38.05 -28.77
C ASP A 90 -32.48 38.08 -30.11
N GLN A 91 -31.33 37.40 -30.20
CA GLN A 91 -30.60 37.25 -31.47
C GLN A 91 -31.42 36.43 -32.47
N VAL A 92 -32.06 35.34 -32.03
CA VAL A 92 -32.93 34.51 -32.88
C VAL A 92 -34.12 35.31 -33.39
N ILE A 93 -34.83 35.99 -32.49
CA ILE A 93 -36.00 36.80 -32.85
C ILE A 93 -35.62 37.95 -33.77
N THR A 94 -34.50 38.62 -33.50
CA THR A 94 -34.02 39.72 -34.36
C THR A 94 -33.69 39.21 -35.76
N ALA A 95 -33.04 38.05 -35.89
CA ALA A 95 -32.75 37.47 -37.20
C ALA A 95 -34.04 37.06 -37.94
N LEU A 96 -35.00 36.46 -37.24
CA LEU A 96 -36.31 36.11 -37.80
C LEU A 96 -37.12 37.34 -38.24
N ARG A 97 -36.97 38.48 -37.55
CA ARG A 97 -37.69 39.74 -37.82
C ARG A 97 -36.92 40.72 -38.72
N SER A 98 -35.64 40.48 -39.00
CA SER A 98 -34.79 41.39 -39.77
C SER A 98 -35.34 41.58 -41.20
N ARG A 99 -35.30 42.82 -41.72
CA ARG A 99 -35.85 43.17 -43.04
C ARG A 99 -35.14 42.48 -44.22
N ASP A 100 -34.02 41.81 -44.00
CA ASP A 100 -33.40 40.90 -44.97
C ASP A 100 -34.31 39.72 -45.33
N ALA A 101 -35.29 39.40 -44.49
CA ALA A 101 -36.32 38.42 -44.75
C ALA A 101 -37.46 38.90 -45.69
N SER A 102 -37.47 40.19 -46.06
CA SER A 102 -38.48 40.74 -46.98
C SER A 102 -38.26 40.38 -48.46
N HIS A 103 -37.05 39.90 -48.82
CA HIS A 103 -36.71 39.34 -50.13
C HIS A 103 -36.84 37.80 -50.21
N LEU A 104 -37.21 37.13 -49.10
CA LEU A 104 -37.43 35.68 -49.07
C LEU A 104 -38.83 35.38 -49.63
N THR A 105 -38.88 34.61 -50.72
CA THR A 105 -40.14 34.16 -51.34
C THR A 105 -40.91 33.24 -50.38
N SER A 106 -42.23 33.11 -50.58
CA SER A 106 -43.18 32.40 -49.71
C SER A 106 -42.93 30.89 -49.53
N SER A 107 -41.80 30.36 -49.99
CA SER A 107 -41.54 28.92 -50.20
C SER A 107 -40.33 28.38 -49.41
N ASN A 108 -39.67 29.20 -48.58
CA ASN A 108 -38.39 28.85 -47.97
C ASN A 108 -38.51 28.45 -46.49
N MET A 109 -38.21 27.18 -46.17
CA MET A 109 -38.31 26.65 -44.80
C MET A 109 -37.20 27.21 -43.89
N ILE A 110 -37.55 27.55 -42.66
CA ILE A 110 -36.60 28.01 -41.64
C ILE A 110 -36.24 26.84 -40.72
N ILE A 111 -34.94 26.59 -40.55
CA ILE A 111 -34.40 25.49 -39.77
C ILE A 111 -33.41 26.02 -38.73
N PHE A 112 -33.62 25.66 -37.47
CA PHE A 112 -32.70 25.89 -36.38
C PHE A 112 -31.81 24.68 -36.17
N LYS A 113 -30.49 24.87 -36.18
CA LYS A 113 -29.52 23.78 -36.09
C LYS A 113 -28.46 24.04 -35.03
N HIS A 114 -28.01 22.97 -34.39
CA HIS A 114 -26.71 22.92 -33.73
C HIS A 114 -25.85 21.87 -34.41
N GLU A 115 -24.85 22.31 -35.16
CA GLU A 115 -23.89 21.44 -35.82
C GLU A 115 -22.67 21.27 -34.89
N PRO A 116 -22.34 20.05 -34.45
CA PRO A 116 -21.23 19.81 -33.51
C PRO A 116 -19.85 19.91 -34.18
N PHE A 117 -18.81 19.79 -33.36
CA PHE A 117 -17.42 19.79 -33.78
C PHE A 117 -17.14 18.73 -34.85
N ILE A 118 -16.37 19.13 -35.87
CA ILE A 118 -15.84 18.23 -36.90
C ILE A 118 -14.45 18.68 -37.35
N MET A 119 -13.54 17.72 -37.51
CA MET A 119 -12.20 17.98 -38.03
C MET A 119 -11.73 16.84 -38.92
N HIS A 120 -11.20 17.19 -40.08
CA HIS A 120 -10.56 16.26 -41.00
C HIS A 120 -9.06 16.50 -41.00
N VAL A 121 -8.29 15.47 -40.69
CA VAL A 121 -6.84 15.53 -40.60
C VAL A 121 -6.25 14.52 -41.56
N VAL A 122 -5.40 14.97 -42.47
CA VAL A 122 -4.61 14.08 -43.32
C VAL A 122 -3.43 13.57 -42.48
N CYS A 123 -3.22 12.26 -42.52
CA CYS A 123 -2.19 11.55 -41.77
C CYS A 123 -1.10 11.05 -42.72
N ARG A 124 0.13 10.95 -42.22
CA ARG A 124 1.27 10.40 -42.98
C ARG A 124 1.02 8.96 -43.43
N ASP A 125 0.56 8.13 -42.50
CA ASP A 125 0.39 6.69 -42.63
C ASP A 125 -0.80 6.21 -41.78
N LEU A 126 -1.10 4.91 -41.89
CA LEU A 126 -2.22 4.28 -41.20
C LEU A 126 -2.04 4.29 -39.67
N ASP A 127 -0.82 4.14 -39.17
CA ASP A 127 -0.57 4.09 -37.73
C ASP A 127 -0.72 5.47 -37.09
N SER A 128 -0.27 6.52 -37.78
CA SER A 128 -0.58 7.91 -37.42
C SER A 128 -2.10 8.14 -37.40
N ALA A 129 -2.83 7.61 -38.39
CA ALA A 129 -4.29 7.74 -38.43
C ALA A 129 -4.99 6.98 -37.29
N LYS A 130 -4.50 5.78 -36.92
CA LYS A 130 -5.02 5.02 -35.76
C LYS A 130 -4.81 5.76 -34.45
N LYS A 131 -3.61 6.32 -34.21
CA LYS A 131 -3.31 7.11 -33.00
C LYS A 131 -4.23 8.32 -32.89
N LEU A 132 -4.41 9.02 -34.00
CA LEU A 132 -5.30 10.18 -34.06
C LEU A 132 -6.77 9.81 -33.82
N LEU A 133 -7.21 8.68 -34.39
CA LEU A 133 -8.54 8.13 -34.15
C LEU A 133 -8.71 7.77 -32.66
N GLN A 134 -7.72 7.14 -32.05
CA GLN A 134 -7.73 6.77 -30.63
C GLN A 134 -7.90 8.00 -29.73
N TRP A 135 -7.17 9.09 -29.99
CA TRP A 135 -7.34 10.35 -29.26
C TRP A 135 -8.75 10.95 -29.44
N GLY A 136 -9.29 10.89 -30.65
CA GLY A 136 -10.66 11.31 -30.94
C GLY A 136 -11.70 10.49 -30.17
N LEU A 137 -11.61 9.17 -30.25
CA LEU A 137 -12.51 8.25 -29.54
C LEU A 137 -12.42 8.43 -28.03
N ALA A 138 -11.20 8.52 -27.48
CA ALA A 138 -10.94 8.83 -26.08
C ALA A 138 -11.63 10.13 -25.66
N SER A 139 -11.56 11.17 -26.50
CA SER A 139 -12.16 12.48 -26.20
C SER A 139 -13.70 12.54 -26.38
N GLY A 140 -14.35 11.39 -26.66
CA GLY A 140 -15.81 11.29 -26.76
C GLY A 140 -16.38 11.51 -28.17
N PHE A 141 -15.53 11.47 -29.21
CA PHE A 141 -15.93 11.56 -30.62
C PHE A 141 -16.14 10.16 -31.23
N ARG A 142 -17.19 9.45 -30.79
CA ARG A 142 -17.41 8.02 -31.07
C ARG A 142 -17.63 7.71 -32.56
N GLU A 143 -18.11 8.67 -33.34
CA GLU A 143 -18.41 8.54 -34.77
C GLU A 143 -17.23 8.92 -35.68
N SER A 144 -16.05 9.05 -35.08
CA SER A 144 -14.79 9.29 -35.78
C SER A 144 -14.37 8.06 -36.60
N GLY A 145 -13.61 8.27 -37.68
CA GLY A 145 -13.17 7.17 -38.53
C GLY A 145 -11.98 7.51 -39.42
N VAL A 146 -11.30 6.46 -39.90
CA VAL A 146 -10.21 6.59 -40.88
C VAL A 146 -10.77 6.34 -42.28
N ILE A 147 -10.53 7.30 -43.17
CA ILE A 147 -10.91 7.28 -44.58
C ILE A 147 -9.64 6.97 -45.39
N LEU A 148 -9.67 5.86 -46.11
CA LEU A 148 -8.61 5.43 -47.03
C LEU A 148 -8.96 5.88 -48.45
N GLY A 149 -8.41 7.01 -48.88
CA GLY A 149 -8.53 7.46 -50.27
C GLY A 149 -7.35 6.99 -51.12
N ASN A 150 -7.55 6.90 -52.44
CA ASN A 150 -6.54 6.43 -53.42
C ASN A 150 -5.17 7.14 -53.35
N ARG A 151 -5.07 8.31 -52.70
CA ARG A 151 -3.81 9.07 -52.50
C ARG A 151 -3.68 9.75 -51.13
N LYS A 152 -4.61 9.55 -50.19
CA LYS A 152 -4.63 10.25 -48.88
C LYS A 152 -5.24 9.37 -47.81
N ILE A 153 -4.55 9.25 -46.67
CA ILE A 153 -5.10 8.66 -45.45
C ILE A 153 -5.59 9.82 -44.59
N MET A 154 -6.86 9.79 -44.20
CA MET A 154 -7.48 10.88 -43.46
C MET A 154 -8.21 10.34 -42.25
N CYS A 155 -8.03 10.98 -41.10
CA CYS A 155 -8.87 10.74 -39.92
C CYS A 155 -9.93 11.85 -39.84
N ALA A 156 -11.20 11.46 -39.78
CA ALA A 156 -12.31 12.34 -39.49
C ALA A 156 -12.64 12.24 -38.00
N ILE A 157 -12.40 13.31 -37.23
CA ILE A 157 -12.79 13.41 -35.82
C ILE A 157 -14.13 14.14 -35.75
N ARG A 158 -15.18 13.46 -35.31
CA ARG A 158 -16.55 14.00 -35.34
C ARG A 158 -17.45 13.32 -34.32
N THR A 159 -18.54 14.00 -33.98
CA THR A 159 -19.64 13.40 -33.21
C THR A 159 -20.98 13.81 -33.78
N THR A 160 -21.97 12.92 -33.73
CA THR A 160 -23.35 13.19 -34.15
C THR A 160 -24.32 13.26 -32.96
N ALA A 161 -23.93 12.73 -31.81
CA ALA A 161 -24.72 12.74 -30.57
C ALA A 161 -25.21 14.15 -30.14
N ASN A 162 -24.50 15.20 -30.52
CA ASN A 162 -24.83 16.59 -30.18
C ASN A 162 -25.53 17.36 -31.31
N ASN A 163 -25.92 16.71 -32.40
CA ASN A 163 -26.62 17.38 -33.49
C ASN A 163 -28.04 17.80 -33.06
N LEU A 164 -28.51 18.93 -33.59
CA LEU A 164 -29.89 19.39 -33.45
C LEU A 164 -30.33 19.96 -34.79
N GLU A 165 -31.51 19.57 -35.25
CA GLU A 165 -32.13 20.13 -36.47
C GLU A 165 -33.64 20.22 -36.25
N ILE A 166 -34.17 21.44 -36.17
CA ILE A 166 -35.58 21.70 -35.87
C ILE A 166 -36.15 22.67 -36.91
N PRO A 167 -37.17 22.28 -37.68
CA PRO A 167 -37.89 23.22 -38.54
C PRO A 167 -38.73 24.17 -37.67
N LEU A 168 -38.58 25.49 -37.88
CA LEU A 168 -39.30 26.52 -37.13
C LEU A 168 -40.54 27.04 -37.87
N GLY A 169 -40.57 26.94 -39.20
CA GLY A 169 -41.65 27.49 -40.00
C GLY A 169 -41.53 27.17 -41.48
N GLN A 170 -42.67 27.23 -42.18
CA GLN A 170 -42.76 26.96 -43.62
C GLN A 170 -42.24 28.15 -44.47
N SER A 171 -42.25 29.35 -43.90
CA SER A 171 -41.66 30.55 -44.50
C SER A 171 -41.20 31.52 -43.41
N ALA A 172 -40.38 32.51 -43.77
CA ALA A 172 -40.00 33.59 -42.86
C ALA A 172 -41.20 34.43 -42.35
N LYS A 173 -42.35 34.35 -43.04
CA LYS A 173 -43.61 35.00 -42.64
C LYS A 173 -44.53 34.09 -41.82
N GLN A 174 -44.23 32.79 -41.73
CA GLN A 174 -45.05 31.78 -41.07
C GLN A 174 -44.17 30.89 -40.19
N ILE A 175 -43.76 31.44 -39.06
CA ILE A 175 -43.15 30.70 -37.96
C ILE A 175 -44.28 29.95 -37.23
N LEU A 176 -44.13 28.64 -37.07
CA LEU A 176 -45.15 27.74 -36.52
C LEU A 176 -44.99 27.50 -35.01
N VAL A 177 -43.90 28.01 -34.44
CA VAL A 177 -43.54 27.84 -33.03
C VAL A 177 -43.73 29.15 -32.26
N ASN A 178 -44.06 29.05 -30.97
CA ASN A 178 -44.23 30.21 -30.09
C ASN A 178 -42.89 30.62 -29.43
N ASP A 179 -42.89 31.78 -28.78
CA ASP A 179 -41.70 32.34 -28.13
C ASP A 179 -41.17 31.44 -27.00
N GLU A 180 -42.04 30.77 -26.26
CA GLU A 180 -41.67 29.84 -25.18
C GLU A 180 -40.87 28.63 -25.72
N TYR A 181 -41.36 28.03 -26.82
CA TYR A 181 -40.67 26.95 -27.51
C TYR A 181 -39.32 27.40 -28.05
N LEU A 182 -39.25 28.60 -28.63
CA LEU A 182 -38.00 29.18 -29.12
C LEU A 182 -36.97 29.39 -28.00
N ARG A 183 -37.39 29.86 -26.82
CA ARG A 183 -36.48 29.96 -25.65
C ARG A 183 -35.96 28.58 -25.25
N TRP A 184 -36.84 27.60 -25.16
CA TRP A 184 -36.48 26.25 -24.79
C TRP A 184 -35.46 25.62 -25.76
N ILE A 185 -35.67 25.71 -27.09
CA ILE A 185 -34.71 25.14 -28.04
C ILE A 185 -33.37 25.89 -28.06
N VAL A 186 -33.36 27.19 -27.76
CA VAL A 186 -32.13 27.98 -27.60
C VAL A 186 -31.34 27.46 -26.40
N ASP A 187 -32.00 27.22 -25.28
CA ASP A 187 -31.36 26.66 -24.07
C ASP A 187 -30.79 25.26 -24.35
N ILE A 188 -31.55 24.38 -25.03
CA ILE A 188 -31.08 23.05 -25.43
C ILE A 188 -29.86 23.15 -26.37
N ALA A 189 -29.89 24.05 -27.36
CA ALA A 189 -28.76 24.23 -28.27
C ALA A 189 -27.52 24.77 -27.56
N ASN A 190 -27.68 25.71 -26.62
CA ASN A 190 -26.59 26.23 -25.80
C ASN A 190 -26.01 25.15 -24.88
N GLN A 191 -26.84 24.29 -24.28
CA GLN A 191 -26.40 23.14 -23.49
C GLN A 191 -25.59 22.16 -24.36
N LYS A 192 -26.11 21.79 -25.53
CA LYS A 192 -25.41 20.92 -26.49
C LYS A 192 -24.08 21.53 -26.95
N PHE A 193 -24.03 22.85 -27.15
CA PHE A 193 -22.80 23.57 -27.48
C PHE A 193 -21.78 23.51 -26.32
N GLY A 194 -22.24 23.63 -25.07
CA GLY A 194 -21.41 23.46 -23.88
C GLY A 194 -20.77 22.08 -23.78
N VAL A 195 -21.55 21.01 -23.98
CA VAL A 195 -21.04 19.62 -24.02
C VAL A 195 -20.05 19.42 -25.17
N ASN A 196 -20.34 19.99 -26.35
CA ASN A 196 -19.45 19.96 -27.50
C ASN A 196 -18.09 20.64 -27.21
N LYS A 197 -18.12 21.78 -26.51
CA LYS A 197 -16.91 22.48 -26.06
C LYS A 197 -16.07 21.63 -25.10
N GLN A 198 -16.69 21.00 -24.10
CA GLN A 198 -15.98 20.12 -23.16
C GLN A 198 -15.27 18.95 -23.85
N LYS A 199 -15.90 18.32 -24.87
CA LYS A 199 -15.26 17.26 -25.66
C LYS A 199 -14.07 17.80 -26.46
N THR A 200 -14.22 19.00 -27.03
CA THR A 200 -13.16 19.69 -27.79
C THR A 200 -11.98 20.06 -26.89
N ASP A 201 -12.23 20.52 -25.66
CA ASP A 201 -11.20 20.86 -24.68
C ASP A 201 -10.42 19.62 -24.22
N ARG A 202 -11.11 18.49 -23.97
CA ARG A 202 -10.46 17.19 -23.69
C ARG A 202 -9.54 16.74 -24.83
N LEU A 203 -10.01 16.88 -26.07
CA LEU A 203 -9.23 16.55 -27.26
C LEU A 203 -8.00 17.45 -27.40
N LEU A 204 -8.15 18.75 -27.13
CA LEU A 204 -7.03 19.70 -27.13
C LEU A 204 -5.98 19.32 -26.08
N GLU A 205 -6.42 18.95 -24.87
CA GLU A 205 -5.52 18.54 -23.81
C GLU A 205 -4.81 17.22 -24.14
N ALA A 206 -5.53 16.23 -24.71
CA ALA A 206 -4.92 14.99 -25.21
C ALA A 206 -3.82 15.28 -26.24
N PHE A 207 -4.09 16.21 -27.18
CA PHE A 207 -3.07 16.66 -28.13
C PHE A 207 -1.89 17.36 -27.45
N ARG A 208 -2.13 18.24 -26.48
CA ARG A 208 -1.04 18.95 -25.77
C ARG A 208 -0.16 17.98 -25.01
N VAL A 209 -0.74 17.05 -24.26
CA VAL A 209 0.01 16.03 -23.51
C VAL A 209 0.84 15.16 -24.45
N SER A 210 0.24 14.66 -25.53
CA SER A 210 0.94 13.80 -26.50
C SER A 210 1.96 14.56 -27.36
N PHE A 211 1.73 15.83 -27.70
CA PHE A 211 2.66 16.64 -28.50
C PHE A 211 3.78 17.27 -27.67
N CYS A 212 3.58 17.56 -26.38
CA CYS A 212 4.67 17.92 -25.47
C CYS A 212 5.70 16.80 -25.35
N GLN A 213 5.26 15.53 -25.46
CA GLN A 213 6.18 14.40 -25.57
C GLN A 213 6.94 14.37 -26.90
N LEU A 214 6.45 15.03 -27.97
CA LEU A 214 7.06 15.03 -29.31
C LEU A 214 8.19 16.03 -29.53
N ALA A 215 8.21 17.13 -28.79
CA ALA A 215 9.42 17.97 -28.69
C ALA A 215 10.60 17.17 -28.11
N THR A 216 10.29 16.24 -27.20
CA THR A 216 11.22 15.26 -26.62
C THR A 216 11.40 14.00 -27.49
N LYS A 217 10.39 13.59 -28.27
CA LYS A 217 10.39 12.34 -29.08
C LYS A 217 11.41 12.35 -30.23
N ARG A 218 11.77 13.51 -30.78
CA ARG A 218 12.87 13.60 -31.77
C ARG A 218 14.25 13.28 -31.19
N GLN A 219 14.41 13.31 -29.86
CA GLN A 219 15.64 12.85 -29.18
C GLN A 219 15.53 11.42 -28.63
N ILE A 220 14.31 10.92 -28.36
CA ILE A 220 14.08 9.70 -27.55
C ILE A 220 13.83 8.42 -28.39
N ASP A 221 13.28 8.51 -29.60
CA ASP A 221 12.84 7.30 -30.36
C ASP A 221 13.97 6.50 -31.06
N GLN A 222 15.24 6.79 -30.78
CA GLN A 222 16.37 5.94 -31.15
C GLN A 222 17.11 5.48 -29.88
N GLY A 223 16.73 4.32 -29.35
CA GLY A 223 17.49 3.63 -28.30
C GLY A 223 17.81 4.45 -27.05
N CYS A 224 16.93 5.35 -26.63
CA CYS A 224 17.21 6.28 -25.54
C CYS A 224 17.59 5.55 -24.25
N VAL A 225 18.81 5.80 -23.78
CA VAL A 225 19.30 5.31 -22.49
C VAL A 225 18.87 6.32 -21.45
N VAL A 226 18.14 5.85 -20.43
CA VAL A 226 17.78 6.66 -19.25
C VAL A 226 18.98 6.70 -18.33
N GLU A 227 19.65 7.84 -18.23
CA GLU A 227 20.73 8.06 -17.28
C GLU A 227 20.23 8.89 -16.09
N LEU A 228 20.53 8.40 -14.88
CA LEU A 228 20.29 9.13 -13.64
C LEU A 228 21.38 10.19 -13.46
N SER A 229 20.98 11.42 -13.13
CA SER A 229 21.89 12.42 -12.59
C SER A 229 22.07 12.25 -11.06
N SER A 230 22.70 13.22 -10.40
CA SER A 230 22.79 13.26 -8.95
C SER A 230 21.43 13.46 -8.29
N TRP A 231 21.16 12.65 -7.26
CA TRP A 231 19.99 12.81 -6.41
C TRP A 231 20.13 14.03 -5.50
N THR A 232 19.08 14.84 -5.43
CA THR A 232 19.01 16.00 -4.54
C THR A 232 17.79 15.89 -3.63
N LYS A 233 18.01 16.05 -2.32
CA LYS A 233 16.92 16.20 -1.37
C LYS A 233 16.24 17.55 -1.64
N VAL A 234 14.94 17.53 -1.89
CA VAL A 234 14.18 18.72 -2.22
C VAL A 234 13.82 19.47 -0.95
N THR A 235 14.12 20.77 -0.91
CA THR A 235 13.56 21.67 0.09
C THR A 235 12.10 21.97 -0.27
N ASN A 236 11.20 21.54 0.61
CA ASN A 236 9.79 21.90 0.59
C ASN A 236 9.49 22.47 1.98
N GLU A 237 8.84 23.63 2.06
CA GLU A 237 8.58 24.39 3.29
C GLU A 237 7.98 23.54 4.43
N LYS A 238 7.24 22.46 4.10
CA LYS A 238 6.72 21.48 5.08
C LYS A 238 7.13 20.02 4.84
N GLY A 239 7.56 19.67 3.63
CA GLY A 239 8.02 18.33 3.25
C GLY A 239 6.94 17.24 3.20
N VAL A 240 6.87 16.43 2.13
CA VAL A 240 5.95 15.28 2.07
C VAL A 240 6.54 14.12 2.86
N LYS A 241 6.15 14.00 4.13
CA LYS A 241 6.56 12.92 5.04
C LYS A 241 5.39 11.97 5.32
N LEU A 242 4.90 11.34 4.25
CA LEU A 242 3.72 10.48 4.27
C LEU A 242 4.06 9.08 3.75
N VAL A 243 3.38 8.05 4.27
CA VAL A 243 3.41 6.67 3.76
C VAL A 243 2.01 6.21 3.38
N GLY A 244 1.89 5.43 2.31
CA GLY A 244 0.61 4.95 1.80
C GLY A 244 -0.31 6.09 1.32
N HIS A 245 0.27 7.23 0.97
CA HIS A 245 -0.42 8.30 0.23
C HIS A 245 -0.43 7.94 -1.25
N SER A 246 -1.22 8.68 -2.02
CA SER A 246 -1.19 8.65 -3.48
C SER A 246 -0.71 10.00 -4.02
N SER A 247 -0.12 10.00 -5.22
CA SER A 247 0.23 11.22 -5.92
C SER A 247 -0.15 11.11 -7.39
N VAL A 248 -0.64 12.20 -7.97
CA VAL A 248 -0.91 12.29 -9.40
C VAL A 248 -0.30 13.56 -9.98
N ARG A 249 0.04 13.52 -11.27
CA ARG A 249 0.45 14.72 -12.02
C ARG A 249 -0.77 15.35 -12.68
N TYR A 250 -0.97 16.65 -12.46
CA TYR A 250 -1.92 17.45 -13.21
C TYR A 250 -1.23 18.69 -13.76
N ARG A 251 -1.13 18.79 -15.10
CA ARG A 251 -0.32 19.82 -15.79
C ARG A 251 1.12 19.85 -15.24
N ASP A 252 1.55 21.02 -14.76
CA ASP A 252 2.86 21.27 -14.12
C ASP A 252 2.83 21.12 -12.59
N SER A 253 1.80 20.51 -12.03
CA SER A 253 1.65 20.28 -10.59
C SER A 253 1.68 18.81 -10.22
N ILE A 254 2.27 18.52 -9.08
CA ILE A 254 2.18 17.24 -8.37
C ILE A 254 1.12 17.40 -7.29
N VAL A 255 0.08 16.57 -7.32
CA VAL A 255 -0.99 16.58 -6.32
C VAL A 255 -0.85 15.34 -5.45
N VAL A 256 -0.71 15.55 -4.14
CA VAL A 256 -0.58 14.49 -3.14
C VAL A 256 -1.85 14.44 -2.31
N PHE A 257 -2.40 13.24 -2.10
CA PHE A 257 -3.61 13.05 -1.30
C PHE A 257 -3.46 11.92 -0.27
N GLY A 258 -3.95 12.20 0.94
CA GLY A 258 -4.09 11.24 2.03
C GLY A 258 -2.77 10.62 2.49
N GLY A 259 -2.85 9.42 3.08
CA GLY A 259 -1.71 8.71 3.66
C GLY A 259 -1.62 8.85 5.17
N GLN A 260 -0.54 8.34 5.74
CA GLN A 260 -0.23 8.44 7.16
C GLN A 260 1.07 9.23 7.36
N GLY A 261 1.09 10.15 8.31
CA GLY A 261 2.27 10.98 8.61
C GLY A 261 2.32 11.42 10.07
N THR A 262 3.42 12.09 10.43
CA THR A 262 3.65 12.61 11.79
C THR A 262 2.94 13.95 12.01
N THR A 263 2.28 14.11 13.14
CA THR A 263 1.66 15.35 13.61
C THR A 263 2.68 16.23 14.35
N ALA A 264 2.33 17.49 14.64
CA ALA A 264 3.17 18.40 15.43
C ALA A 264 3.50 17.87 16.85
N SER A 265 2.69 16.96 17.41
CA SER A 265 2.92 16.30 18.69
C SER A 265 3.76 15.02 18.59
N GLY A 266 4.26 14.67 17.40
CA GLY A 266 5.05 13.46 17.18
C GLY A 266 4.25 12.16 17.03
N THR A 267 2.91 12.23 17.12
CA THR A 267 2.02 11.08 16.87
C THR A 267 1.83 10.86 15.38
N THR A 268 1.41 9.67 14.95
CA THR A 268 1.21 9.37 13.53
C THR A 268 -0.26 9.18 13.25
N THR A 269 -0.83 9.98 12.36
CA THR A 269 -2.24 9.91 12.01
C THR A 269 -2.42 9.76 10.51
N ARG A 270 -3.56 9.19 10.12
CA ARG A 270 -4.01 9.25 8.73
C ARG A 270 -4.56 10.64 8.48
N VAL A 271 -4.31 11.15 7.29
CA VAL A 271 -4.76 12.48 6.88
C VAL A 271 -5.72 12.37 5.70
N ALA A 272 -6.56 13.38 5.54
CA ALA A 272 -7.39 13.61 4.37
C ALA A 272 -6.92 14.86 3.61
N ASP A 273 -5.63 15.18 3.73
CA ASP A 273 -5.08 16.41 3.17
C ASP A 273 -4.79 16.22 1.69
N VAL A 274 -5.08 17.26 0.91
CA VAL A 274 -4.68 17.41 -0.48
C VAL A 274 -3.68 18.56 -0.60
N THR A 275 -2.54 18.29 -1.25
CA THR A 275 -1.45 19.26 -1.40
C THR A 275 -1.03 19.36 -2.86
N PHE A 276 -0.97 20.58 -3.40
CA PHE A 276 -0.48 20.86 -4.75
C PHE A 276 0.93 21.43 -4.65
N LEU A 277 1.86 20.75 -5.29
CA LEU A 277 3.27 21.09 -5.32
C LEU A 277 3.66 21.46 -6.74
N ILE A 278 4.29 22.62 -6.92
CA ILE A 278 4.76 23.10 -8.21
C ILE A 278 6.29 23.11 -8.20
N PRO A 279 6.96 22.41 -9.13
CA PRO A 279 8.40 22.49 -9.31
C PRO A 279 8.86 23.93 -9.61
N SER A 280 9.84 24.39 -8.85
CA SER A 280 10.51 25.67 -9.04
C SER A 280 11.80 25.50 -9.84
N LYS A 281 12.27 26.58 -10.48
CA LYS A 281 13.53 26.56 -11.27
C LYS A 281 14.78 26.30 -10.43
N ASP A 282 14.73 26.57 -9.14
CA ASP A 282 15.81 26.34 -8.18
C ASP A 282 15.86 24.88 -7.65
N GLY A 283 14.98 24.00 -8.14
CA GLY A 283 14.87 22.61 -7.68
C GLY A 283 14.00 22.41 -6.43
N SER A 284 13.41 23.47 -5.86
CA SER A 284 12.45 23.36 -4.76
C SER A 284 11.06 22.94 -5.25
N LEU A 285 10.21 22.45 -4.33
CA LEU A 285 8.78 22.25 -4.55
C LEU A 285 8.00 23.28 -3.77
N ARG A 286 7.36 24.23 -4.48
CA ARG A 286 6.51 25.24 -3.87
C ARG A 286 5.12 24.67 -3.60
N GLN A 287 4.65 24.79 -2.36
CA GLN A 287 3.27 24.44 -2.01
C GLN A 287 2.31 25.53 -2.52
N ALA A 288 1.61 25.24 -3.61
CA ALA A 288 0.67 26.18 -4.22
C ALA A 288 -0.72 26.14 -3.58
N TYR A 289 -1.11 25.01 -3.02
CA TYR A 289 -2.39 24.81 -2.36
C TYR A 289 -2.31 23.67 -1.35
N HIS A 290 -3.01 23.79 -0.23
CA HIS A 290 -3.14 22.75 0.78
C HIS A 290 -4.45 22.91 1.54
N THR A 291 -5.24 21.84 1.63
CA THR A 291 -6.44 21.79 2.47
C THR A 291 -6.70 20.37 2.94
N THR A 292 -7.42 20.22 4.04
CA THR A 292 -8.09 18.96 4.39
C THR A 292 -9.38 18.84 3.56
N ALA A 293 -9.74 17.62 3.14
CA ALA A 293 -10.88 17.36 2.27
C ALA A 293 -12.24 17.83 2.85
N GLY A 294 -12.36 17.89 4.18
CA GLY A 294 -13.57 18.39 4.87
C GLY A 294 -14.73 17.39 4.84
N ALA A 295 -15.93 17.86 5.20
CA ALA A 295 -17.12 17.01 5.34
C ALA A 295 -17.66 16.44 4.02
N ASN A 296 -17.49 17.18 2.92
CA ASN A 296 -17.95 16.77 1.58
C ASN A 296 -16.89 15.94 0.81
N GLY A 297 -15.74 15.71 1.43
CA GLY A 297 -14.64 14.98 0.83
C GLY A 297 -14.35 13.65 1.52
N PRO A 298 -13.42 12.87 0.96
CA PRO A 298 -13.03 11.58 1.51
C PRO A 298 -12.48 11.71 2.94
N SER A 299 -12.90 10.78 3.80
CA SER A 299 -12.34 10.62 5.15
C SER A 299 -10.83 10.32 5.13
N ALA A 300 -10.16 10.56 6.27
CA ALA A 300 -8.73 10.31 6.43
C ALA A 300 -8.38 8.83 6.20
N ARG A 301 -7.43 8.57 5.30
CA ARG A 301 -7.18 7.22 4.77
C ARG A 301 -5.75 7.01 4.30
N MET A 302 -5.34 5.76 4.21
CA MET A 302 -4.08 5.36 3.56
C MET A 302 -4.28 4.14 2.67
N CYS A 303 -3.30 3.86 1.80
CA CYS A 303 -3.28 2.74 0.86
C CYS A 303 -4.49 2.71 -0.09
N HIS A 304 -5.02 3.89 -0.41
CA HIS A 304 -6.01 4.12 -1.47
C HIS A 304 -5.26 4.36 -2.80
N SER A 305 -6.00 4.44 -3.90
CA SER A 305 -5.47 4.84 -5.20
C SER A 305 -6.08 6.15 -5.68
N CYS A 306 -5.33 6.89 -6.49
CA CYS A 306 -5.79 8.11 -7.15
C CYS A 306 -5.42 8.08 -8.63
N VAL A 307 -6.31 8.55 -9.50
CA VAL A 307 -6.08 8.71 -10.94
C VAL A 307 -6.62 10.05 -11.43
N VAL A 308 -6.13 10.50 -12.59
CA VAL A 308 -6.61 11.74 -13.22
C VAL A 308 -7.55 11.39 -14.36
N VAL A 309 -8.76 11.94 -14.32
CA VAL A 309 -9.73 11.87 -15.42
C VAL A 309 -10.20 13.29 -15.75
N GLY A 310 -9.79 13.79 -16.92
CA GLY A 310 -10.06 15.18 -17.32
C GLY A 310 -9.46 16.19 -16.32
N THR A 311 -10.31 17.04 -15.74
CA THR A 311 -9.94 18.03 -14.71
C THR A 311 -10.11 17.51 -13.28
N ARG A 312 -10.35 16.21 -13.08
CA ARG A 312 -10.67 15.64 -11.77
C ARG A 312 -9.63 14.63 -11.30
N MET A 313 -9.31 14.65 -10.02
CA MET A 313 -8.64 13.57 -9.30
C MET A 313 -9.71 12.62 -8.77
N VAL A 314 -9.69 11.37 -9.20
CA VAL A 314 -10.61 10.33 -8.72
C VAL A 314 -9.90 9.48 -7.69
N VAL A 315 -10.52 9.28 -6.54
CA VAL A 315 -10.00 8.57 -5.37
C VAL A 315 -10.87 7.37 -5.08
N PHE A 316 -10.27 6.17 -5.01
CA PHE A 316 -11.01 4.95 -4.66
C PHE A 316 -10.40 4.22 -3.46
N GLY A 317 -11.28 3.82 -2.54
CA GLY A 317 -11.01 2.88 -1.47
C GLY A 317 -9.91 3.30 -0.48
N GLY A 318 -9.11 2.32 -0.04
CA GLY A 318 -8.12 2.47 1.02
C GLY A 318 -8.64 1.95 2.37
N ARG A 319 -8.07 2.47 3.47
CA ARG A 319 -8.53 2.11 4.82
C ARG A 319 -8.44 3.28 5.80
N SER A 320 -9.39 3.39 6.73
CA SER A 320 -9.42 4.42 7.79
C SER A 320 -8.90 3.93 9.15
N SER A 321 -9.01 2.63 9.44
CA SER A 321 -8.27 1.93 10.52
C SER A 321 -7.55 0.69 9.97
N PRO A 322 -6.77 -0.08 10.74
CA PRO A 322 -6.24 -1.37 10.28
C PRO A 322 -7.31 -2.38 9.87
N THR A 323 -8.51 -2.28 10.46
CA THR A 323 -9.64 -3.21 10.29
C THR A 323 -10.76 -2.68 9.40
N LYS A 324 -10.76 -1.39 9.05
CA LYS A 324 -11.84 -0.74 8.28
C LYS A 324 -11.39 -0.44 6.84
N PRO A 325 -11.59 -1.37 5.88
CA PRO A 325 -11.45 -1.07 4.46
C PRO A 325 -12.51 -0.05 4.02
N LEU A 326 -12.20 0.69 2.97
CA LEU A 326 -13.09 1.65 2.33
C LEU A 326 -13.31 1.23 0.87
N GLY A 327 -14.52 1.47 0.36
CA GLY A 327 -14.92 1.19 -1.02
C GLY A 327 -15.68 2.36 -1.65
N ASP A 328 -15.55 3.54 -1.05
CA ASP A 328 -16.12 4.79 -1.51
C ASP A 328 -15.30 5.38 -2.68
N LEU A 329 -15.98 6.18 -3.51
CA LEU A 329 -15.42 6.81 -4.70
C LEU A 329 -15.67 8.32 -4.62
N TYR A 330 -14.60 9.10 -4.64
CA TYR A 330 -14.67 10.56 -4.61
C TYR A 330 -13.96 11.17 -5.81
N ALA A 331 -14.42 12.33 -6.26
CA ALA A 331 -13.69 13.16 -7.19
C ALA A 331 -13.41 14.55 -6.61
N MET A 332 -12.19 15.04 -6.83
CA MET A 332 -11.85 16.44 -6.60
C MET A 332 -11.61 17.12 -7.93
N ASP A 333 -12.33 18.20 -8.20
CA ASP A 333 -12.05 19.02 -9.37
C ASP A 333 -10.83 19.92 -9.11
N PHE A 334 -9.83 19.83 -10.00
CA PHE A 334 -8.56 20.53 -9.85
C PHE A 334 -8.69 22.05 -10.02
N GLU A 335 -9.74 22.55 -10.65
CA GLU A 335 -9.90 23.99 -10.93
C GLU A 335 -10.67 24.66 -9.79
N THR A 336 -11.81 24.09 -9.41
CA THR A 336 -12.68 24.59 -8.33
C THR A 336 -12.24 24.17 -6.92
N LYS A 337 -11.37 23.16 -6.83
CA LYS A 337 -10.90 22.53 -5.57
C LYS A 337 -12.03 21.93 -4.72
N GLN A 338 -13.19 21.66 -5.31
CA GLN A 338 -14.32 21.06 -4.62
C GLN A 338 -14.28 19.54 -4.72
N TRP A 339 -14.74 18.90 -3.65
CA TRP A 339 -14.95 17.45 -3.59
C TRP A 339 -16.40 17.11 -3.88
N GLU A 340 -16.61 16.01 -4.57
CA GLU A 340 -17.89 15.36 -4.76
C GLU A 340 -17.74 13.86 -4.49
N GLU A 341 -18.74 13.27 -3.84
CA GLU A 341 -18.87 11.82 -3.78
C GLU A 341 -19.50 11.34 -5.08
N ILE A 342 -18.85 10.38 -5.74
CA ILE A 342 -19.40 9.75 -6.94
C ILE A 342 -20.28 8.60 -6.49
N VAL A 343 -21.59 8.83 -6.52
CA VAL A 343 -22.58 7.79 -6.27
C VAL A 343 -22.63 6.86 -7.47
N ILE A 344 -22.44 5.58 -7.21
CA ILE A 344 -22.42 4.50 -8.18
C ILE A 344 -23.68 3.66 -8.04
N GLU A 345 -24.20 3.21 -9.18
CA GLU A 345 -25.32 2.28 -9.23
C GLU A 345 -24.80 0.83 -9.27
N GLY A 346 -25.60 -0.13 -8.80
CA GLY A 346 -25.26 -1.55 -8.83
C GLY A 346 -24.15 -1.97 -7.86
N VAL A 347 -23.47 -3.08 -8.18
CA VAL A 347 -22.42 -3.69 -7.33
C VAL A 347 -21.05 -3.36 -7.90
N GLY A 348 -20.25 -2.62 -7.14
CA GLY A 348 -18.87 -2.30 -7.47
C GLY A 348 -17.83 -3.23 -6.82
N PRO A 349 -16.54 -2.91 -6.97
CA PRO A 349 -15.49 -3.59 -6.22
C PRO A 349 -15.74 -3.46 -4.72
N SER A 350 -15.57 -4.56 -3.98
CA SER A 350 -15.64 -4.58 -2.52
C SER A 350 -14.66 -3.58 -1.87
N PRO A 351 -14.95 -3.08 -0.65
CA PRO A 351 -14.02 -2.24 0.11
C PRO A 351 -12.64 -2.88 0.24
N ARG A 352 -11.58 -2.15 -0.13
CA ARG A 352 -10.23 -2.70 -0.27
C ARG A 352 -9.13 -1.66 -0.17
N TRP A 353 -7.93 -2.08 0.21
CA TRP A 353 -6.72 -1.25 0.20
C TRP A 353 -5.56 -1.95 -0.52
N LYS A 354 -4.48 -1.20 -0.80
CA LYS A 354 -3.31 -1.68 -1.54
C LYS A 354 -3.68 -2.29 -2.91
N HIS A 355 -4.76 -1.81 -3.53
CA HIS A 355 -5.10 -2.07 -4.93
C HIS A 355 -4.40 -1.06 -5.83
N CYS A 356 -4.42 -1.30 -7.14
CA CYS A 356 -3.99 -0.29 -8.12
C CYS A 356 -5.20 0.26 -8.88
N SER A 357 -5.14 1.54 -9.24
CA SER A 357 -6.05 2.12 -10.23
C SER A 357 -5.29 2.74 -11.39
N CYS A 358 -5.84 2.62 -12.59
CA CYS A 358 -5.35 3.25 -13.81
C CYS A 358 -6.50 3.95 -14.52
N ALA A 359 -6.24 5.09 -15.17
CA ALA A 359 -7.23 5.77 -15.99
C ALA A 359 -6.78 5.80 -17.45
N VAL A 360 -7.65 5.30 -18.33
CA VAL A 360 -7.49 5.46 -19.78
C VAL A 360 -8.70 6.24 -20.28
N SER A 361 -8.45 7.46 -20.73
CA SER A 361 -9.50 8.40 -21.10
C SER A 361 -10.48 8.70 -19.95
N SER A 362 -11.78 8.38 -20.09
CA SER A 362 -12.82 8.53 -19.08
C SER A 362 -13.02 7.28 -18.22
N VAL A 363 -12.30 6.20 -18.51
CA VAL A 363 -12.51 4.91 -17.85
C VAL A 363 -11.48 4.72 -16.74
N VAL A 364 -11.96 4.50 -15.53
CA VAL A 364 -11.18 4.14 -14.35
C VAL A 364 -11.18 2.63 -14.20
N TYR A 365 -9.99 2.05 -14.11
CA TYR A 365 -9.78 0.63 -13.89
C TYR A 365 -9.25 0.40 -12.47
N VAL A 366 -9.80 -0.56 -11.75
CA VAL A 366 -9.36 -0.97 -10.40
C VAL A 366 -8.99 -2.45 -10.42
N TYR A 367 -7.77 -2.78 -10.03
CA TYR A 367 -7.27 -4.16 -10.02
C TYR A 367 -6.74 -4.57 -8.65
N GLY A 368 -7.16 -5.76 -8.20
CA GLY A 368 -6.62 -6.45 -7.04
C GLY A 368 -6.83 -5.69 -5.73
N GLY A 369 -5.85 -5.80 -4.83
CA GLY A 369 -5.90 -5.29 -3.46
C GLY A 369 -6.28 -6.36 -2.44
N ARG A 370 -6.54 -5.93 -1.21
CA ARG A 370 -6.95 -6.83 -0.13
C ARG A 370 -7.89 -6.16 0.86
N ASP A 371 -8.57 -6.99 1.63
CA ASP A 371 -9.23 -6.62 2.89
C ASP A 371 -8.52 -7.32 4.07
N ALA A 372 -9.20 -7.49 5.20
CA ALA A 372 -8.63 -8.16 6.36
C ALA A 372 -8.45 -9.68 6.15
N GLU A 373 -9.27 -10.29 5.29
CA GLU A 373 -9.48 -11.74 5.19
C GLU A 373 -8.94 -12.33 3.87
N GLN A 374 -8.93 -11.56 2.79
CA GLN A 374 -8.61 -12.06 1.45
C GLN A 374 -7.81 -11.08 0.58
N VAL A 375 -7.17 -11.64 -0.45
CA VAL A 375 -6.55 -10.92 -1.57
C VAL A 375 -7.43 -11.06 -2.81
N PHE A 376 -7.68 -9.95 -3.48
CA PHE A 376 -8.52 -9.87 -4.67
C PHE A 376 -7.69 -10.07 -5.96
N GLY A 377 -8.34 -10.66 -6.96
CA GLY A 377 -7.79 -10.91 -8.30
C GLY A 377 -8.83 -10.56 -9.38
N ASP A 378 -9.55 -9.47 -9.19
CA ASP A 378 -10.62 -8.97 -10.04
C ASP A 378 -10.21 -7.63 -10.67
N LEU A 379 -10.64 -7.39 -11.91
CA LEU A 379 -10.47 -6.12 -12.61
C LEU A 379 -11.85 -5.51 -12.86
N PHE A 380 -12.04 -4.29 -12.38
CA PHE A 380 -13.26 -3.51 -12.59
C PHE A 380 -12.99 -2.29 -13.46
N ALA A 381 -13.95 -1.91 -14.27
CA ALA A 381 -13.93 -0.71 -15.10
C ALA A 381 -15.17 0.17 -14.82
N LEU A 382 -14.97 1.48 -14.74
CA LEU A 382 -16.02 2.49 -14.58
C LEU A 382 -15.82 3.62 -15.59
N ASP A 383 -16.77 3.81 -16.50
CA ASP A 383 -16.73 4.90 -17.48
C ASP A 383 -17.42 6.15 -16.94
N LEU A 384 -16.64 7.16 -16.55
CA LEU A 384 -17.12 8.42 -16.00
C LEU A 384 -17.72 9.36 -17.06
N SER A 385 -17.83 8.94 -18.32
CA SER A 385 -18.49 9.72 -19.37
C SER A 385 -19.98 9.41 -19.53
N GLN A 386 -20.49 8.40 -18.83
CA GLN A 386 -21.88 7.94 -18.91
C GLN A 386 -22.76 8.70 -17.91
N ASP A 387 -24.06 8.80 -18.22
CA ASP A 387 -25.04 9.43 -17.32
C ASP A 387 -25.36 8.54 -16.11
N SER A 388 -25.38 7.21 -16.30
CA SER A 388 -25.49 6.21 -15.23
C SER A 388 -24.13 5.55 -15.02
N LEU A 389 -23.62 5.67 -13.80
CA LEU A 389 -22.28 5.23 -13.41
C LEU A 389 -22.35 3.83 -12.81
N LEU A 390 -22.05 2.83 -13.64
CA LEU A 390 -22.08 1.42 -13.27
C LEU A 390 -20.67 0.82 -13.37
N TRP A 391 -20.24 0.15 -12.30
CA TRP A 391 -19.05 -0.68 -12.34
C TRP A 391 -19.30 -1.91 -13.20
N ARG A 392 -18.34 -2.24 -14.05
CA ARG A 392 -18.32 -3.50 -14.81
C ARG A 392 -17.10 -4.30 -14.44
N GLN A 393 -17.31 -5.50 -13.92
CA GLN A 393 -16.24 -6.47 -13.77
C GLN A 393 -15.83 -6.99 -15.15
N ILE A 394 -14.54 -6.98 -15.45
CA ILE A 394 -13.99 -7.51 -16.69
C ILE A 394 -13.93 -9.04 -16.56
N GLU A 395 -14.81 -9.72 -17.28
CA GLU A 395 -14.83 -11.18 -17.34
C GLU A 395 -13.65 -11.71 -18.16
N THR A 396 -13.13 -12.87 -17.75
CA THR A 396 -11.97 -13.49 -18.40
C THR A 396 -12.11 -15.00 -18.45
N SER A 397 -11.48 -15.62 -19.45
CA SER A 397 -11.48 -17.08 -19.63
C SER A 397 -10.46 -17.81 -18.75
N PHE A 398 -9.67 -17.10 -17.95
CA PHE A 398 -8.64 -17.67 -17.09
C PHE A 398 -8.62 -16.92 -15.74
N ILE A 399 -8.07 -17.53 -14.70
CA ILE A 399 -8.02 -16.91 -13.38
C ILE A 399 -6.98 -15.78 -13.40
N ILE A 400 -7.43 -14.54 -13.23
CA ILE A 400 -6.54 -13.39 -13.05
C ILE A 400 -5.81 -13.56 -11.71
N PRO A 401 -4.46 -13.41 -11.65
CA PRO A 401 -3.72 -13.58 -10.42
C PRO A 401 -4.21 -12.63 -9.32
N ARG A 402 -4.35 -13.16 -8.10
CA ARG A 402 -4.63 -12.35 -6.91
C ARG A 402 -3.38 -11.59 -6.54
N ARG A 403 -3.49 -10.28 -6.26
CA ARG A 403 -2.34 -9.50 -5.78
C ARG A 403 -2.72 -8.22 -5.07
N PHE A 404 -1.92 -7.82 -4.09
CA PHE A 404 -2.00 -6.52 -3.44
C PHE A 404 -0.61 -5.86 -3.33
N ASP A 405 -0.59 -4.54 -3.13
CA ASP A 405 0.62 -3.71 -3.03
C ASP A 405 1.53 -3.80 -4.27
N HIS A 406 0.90 -4.08 -5.41
CA HIS A 406 1.51 -4.25 -6.72
C HIS A 406 1.55 -2.93 -7.50
N ILE A 407 2.37 -2.91 -8.54
CA ILE A 407 2.48 -1.80 -9.47
C ILE A 407 1.39 -1.93 -10.54
N GLY A 408 0.78 -0.81 -10.92
CA GLY A 408 0.00 -0.70 -12.15
C GLY A 408 0.22 0.66 -12.80
N VAL A 409 0.43 0.65 -14.12
CA VAL A 409 0.73 1.84 -14.92
C VAL A 409 0.09 1.77 -16.30
N VAL A 410 -0.28 2.92 -16.84
CA VAL A 410 -0.74 3.04 -18.23
C VAL A 410 0.47 3.11 -19.16
N VAL A 411 0.47 2.28 -20.20
CA VAL A 411 1.49 2.21 -21.24
C VAL A 411 0.84 2.16 -22.62
N GLU A 412 1.59 2.53 -23.65
CA GLU A 412 1.16 2.60 -25.05
C GLU A 412 -0.15 3.39 -25.26
N SER A 413 -0.46 4.32 -24.34
CA SER A 413 -1.73 5.07 -24.25
C SER A 413 -3.01 4.23 -24.03
N THR A 414 -2.99 2.91 -24.26
CA THR A 414 -4.20 2.07 -24.26
C THR A 414 -4.04 0.74 -23.51
N LYS A 415 -2.90 0.49 -22.88
CA LYS A 415 -2.65 -0.75 -22.14
C LYS A 415 -2.36 -0.47 -20.68
N LEU A 416 -2.74 -1.39 -19.83
CA LEU A 416 -2.42 -1.38 -18.41
C LEU A 416 -1.36 -2.45 -18.16
N ALA A 417 -0.24 -2.09 -17.56
CA ALA A 417 0.78 -3.03 -17.15
C ALA A 417 0.75 -3.19 -15.63
N PHE A 418 0.63 -4.44 -15.15
CA PHE A 418 0.64 -4.78 -13.73
C PHE A 418 1.80 -5.73 -13.42
N TRP A 419 2.49 -5.49 -12.30
CA TRP A 419 3.65 -6.29 -11.91
C TRP A 419 3.92 -6.20 -10.40
N GLY A 420 4.54 -7.23 -9.83
CA GLY A 420 4.90 -7.27 -8.41
C GLY A 420 3.70 -7.50 -7.48
N GLY A 421 3.88 -7.08 -6.22
CA GLY A 421 2.94 -7.29 -5.12
C GLY A 421 3.05 -8.66 -4.44
N MET A 422 2.07 -8.96 -3.61
CA MET A 422 1.94 -10.24 -2.90
C MET A 422 0.63 -10.93 -3.26
N SER A 423 0.65 -12.25 -3.47
CA SER A 423 -0.52 -13.05 -3.85
C SER A 423 -1.33 -13.59 -2.67
N SER A 424 -0.70 -13.75 -1.50
CA SER A 424 -1.32 -14.29 -0.29
C SER A 424 -1.08 -13.40 0.94
N LEU A 425 -1.95 -13.55 1.94
CA LEU A 425 -1.78 -12.95 3.26
C LEU A 425 -0.74 -13.68 4.10
N ASP A 426 -0.54 -14.97 3.82
CA ASP A 426 0.43 -15.83 4.49
C ASP A 426 1.75 -15.85 3.71
N SER A 427 2.86 -15.65 4.42
CA SER A 427 4.21 -15.57 3.84
C SER A 427 4.78 -16.91 3.34
N GLY A 428 3.96 -17.97 3.31
CA GLY A 428 4.38 -19.35 3.03
C GLY A 428 3.77 -20.01 1.79
N ASP A 429 2.97 -19.29 1.00
CA ASP A 429 2.35 -19.85 -0.21
C ASP A 429 3.34 -19.86 -1.38
N SER A 430 3.50 -21.02 -2.04
CA SER A 430 4.52 -21.31 -3.06
C SER A 430 4.11 -20.95 -4.48
N SER A 431 2.92 -20.36 -4.67
CA SER A 431 2.37 -19.90 -5.95
C SER A 431 2.71 -18.44 -6.25
N ASP A 432 4.01 -18.09 -6.26
CA ASP A 432 4.47 -16.70 -6.38
C ASP A 432 4.50 -16.18 -7.83
N ASP A 433 3.33 -15.88 -8.39
CA ASP A 433 3.14 -15.29 -9.73
C ASP A 433 3.50 -13.79 -9.79
N SER A 434 3.99 -13.22 -8.69
CA SER A 434 4.28 -11.78 -8.56
C SER A 434 5.43 -11.32 -9.47
N GLY A 435 6.28 -12.26 -9.93
CA GLY A 435 7.30 -12.04 -10.94
C GLY A 435 6.76 -11.91 -12.38
N VAL A 436 5.47 -12.16 -12.63
CA VAL A 436 4.87 -12.07 -13.98
C VAL A 436 4.35 -10.65 -14.24
N CYS A 437 4.67 -10.10 -15.42
CA CYS A 437 4.06 -8.87 -15.91
C CYS A 437 2.77 -9.20 -16.67
N LEU A 438 1.66 -8.62 -16.21
CA LEU A 438 0.36 -8.74 -16.85
C LEU A 438 0.07 -7.47 -17.66
N LEU A 439 -0.28 -7.65 -18.93
CA LEU A 439 -0.72 -6.56 -19.80
C LEU A 439 -2.21 -6.71 -20.10
N PHE A 440 -2.98 -5.66 -19.86
CA PHE A 440 -4.39 -5.59 -20.24
C PHE A 440 -4.58 -4.55 -21.34
N ASP A 441 -5.09 -4.98 -22.50
CA ASP A 441 -5.45 -4.09 -23.61
C ASP A 441 -6.86 -3.54 -23.39
N THR A 442 -6.98 -2.25 -23.09
CA THR A 442 -8.27 -1.60 -22.78
C THR A 442 -9.20 -1.48 -23.98
N VAL A 443 -8.67 -1.58 -25.21
CA VAL A 443 -9.46 -1.48 -26.44
C VAL A 443 -10.05 -2.83 -26.81
N LYS A 444 -9.25 -3.89 -26.66
CA LYS A 444 -9.70 -5.27 -26.95
C LYS A 444 -10.35 -5.95 -25.74
N GLU A 445 -10.20 -5.36 -24.56
CA GLU A 445 -10.52 -5.96 -23.27
C GLU A 445 -9.90 -7.34 -23.09
N ALA A 446 -8.65 -7.47 -23.53
CA ALA A 446 -7.95 -8.72 -23.59
C ALA A 446 -6.68 -8.67 -22.74
N TRP A 447 -6.49 -9.70 -21.94
CA TRP A 447 -5.25 -9.89 -21.19
C TRP A 447 -4.19 -10.57 -22.05
N GLN A 448 -2.95 -10.21 -21.79
CA GLN A 448 -1.75 -10.86 -22.27
C GLN A 448 -0.83 -11.06 -21.07
N SER A 449 -0.51 -12.31 -20.77
CA SER A 449 0.58 -12.63 -19.83
C SER A 449 1.82 -12.98 -20.64
N LYS A 450 2.96 -12.46 -20.22
CA LYS A 450 4.26 -12.88 -20.74
C LYS A 450 5.20 -13.02 -19.55
N ALA A 451 5.83 -14.18 -19.45
CA ALA A 451 6.93 -14.37 -18.50
C ALA A 451 8.04 -13.38 -18.87
N LEU A 452 8.60 -12.70 -17.88
CA LEU A 452 9.83 -11.93 -18.05
C LEU A 452 10.97 -12.95 -18.27
N GLU A 453 11.81 -12.75 -19.29
CA GLU A 453 12.86 -13.73 -19.65
C GLU A 453 13.89 -13.96 -18.53
N ASP A 454 14.28 -15.24 -18.41
CA ASP A 454 15.38 -15.90 -17.70
C ASP A 454 15.84 -15.37 -16.32
N THR A 455 15.55 -16.17 -15.29
CA THR A 455 15.90 -15.99 -13.86
C THR A 455 17.40 -16.02 -13.57
N GLN A 456 18.25 -16.15 -14.59
CA GLN A 456 19.71 -16.03 -14.48
C GLN A 456 20.24 -14.61 -14.73
N ASN A 457 19.41 -13.65 -15.17
CA ASN A 457 19.87 -12.32 -15.53
C ASN A 457 19.84 -11.33 -14.35
N LYS A 458 20.98 -10.71 -14.02
CA LYS A 458 21.15 -9.79 -12.86
C LYS A 458 20.40 -8.44 -13.01
N SER A 459 19.71 -8.19 -14.11
CA SER A 459 19.09 -6.90 -14.46
C SER A 459 17.60 -6.78 -14.11
N GLN A 460 16.92 -7.88 -13.79
CA GLN A 460 15.50 -7.88 -13.43
C GLN A 460 15.28 -7.71 -11.91
N PRO A 461 14.35 -6.86 -11.47
CA PRO A 461 13.96 -6.83 -10.07
C PRO A 461 13.19 -8.12 -9.70
N ARG A 462 13.47 -8.66 -8.52
CA ARG A 462 12.56 -9.64 -7.88
C ARG A 462 11.18 -9.00 -7.71
N ALA A 463 10.14 -9.79 -7.50
CA ALA A 463 8.82 -9.22 -7.26
C ALA A 463 8.83 -8.28 -6.05
N LEU A 464 8.56 -7.00 -6.33
CA LEU A 464 8.56 -5.94 -5.32
C LEU A 464 7.11 -5.66 -4.92
N PHE A 465 6.86 -5.60 -3.63
CA PHE A 465 5.64 -5.02 -3.07
C PHE A 465 5.96 -3.64 -2.46
N ALA A 466 4.96 -2.76 -2.38
CA ALA A 466 5.09 -1.39 -1.89
C ALA A 466 6.12 -0.52 -2.66
N ALA A 467 6.45 -0.93 -3.88
CA ALA A 467 7.20 -0.15 -4.86
C ALA A 467 6.29 0.88 -5.53
N SER A 468 6.88 1.87 -6.18
CA SER A 468 6.14 2.80 -7.04
C SER A 468 6.73 2.81 -8.45
N ALA A 469 5.89 3.17 -9.43
CA ALA A 469 6.33 3.30 -10.79
C ALA A 469 5.65 4.47 -11.51
N CYS A 470 6.34 4.99 -12.52
CA CYS A 470 5.80 5.98 -13.44
C CYS A 470 6.27 5.71 -14.87
N SER A 471 5.41 6.03 -15.84
CA SER A 471 5.77 6.01 -17.25
C SER A 471 6.56 7.29 -17.58
N ILE A 472 7.76 7.11 -18.14
CA ILE A 472 8.59 8.22 -18.64
C ILE A 472 8.13 8.62 -20.06
N ASN A 473 7.75 7.61 -20.84
CA ASN A 473 7.21 7.70 -22.19
C ASN A 473 6.26 6.51 -22.44
N ASP A 474 5.69 6.42 -23.64
CA ASP A 474 4.69 5.41 -24.01
C ASP A 474 5.11 3.94 -23.78
N HIS A 475 6.40 3.63 -23.56
CA HIS A 475 6.87 2.25 -23.47
C HIS A 475 7.89 1.97 -22.35
N GLN A 476 8.51 2.99 -21.75
CA GLN A 476 9.45 2.84 -20.64
C GLN A 476 8.79 3.19 -19.31
N VAL A 477 8.81 2.22 -18.40
CA VAL A 477 8.29 2.33 -17.03
C VAL A 477 9.47 2.32 -16.08
N LEU A 478 9.56 3.34 -15.24
CA LEU A 478 10.59 3.47 -14.22
C LEU A 478 10.02 2.93 -12.91
N VAL A 479 10.74 1.99 -12.27
CA VAL A 479 10.34 1.33 -11.03
C VAL A 479 11.35 1.63 -9.93
N ILE A 480 10.86 2.09 -8.78
CA ILE A 480 11.70 2.53 -7.66
C ILE A 480 11.20 1.90 -6.36
N GLY A 481 12.16 1.46 -5.54
CA GLY A 481 11.92 1.04 -4.17
C GLY A 481 11.10 -0.24 -4.04
N GLY A 482 10.48 -0.42 -2.89
CA GLY A 482 9.73 -1.61 -2.52
C GLY A 482 10.59 -2.66 -1.81
N MET A 483 9.94 -3.76 -1.47
CA MET A 483 10.53 -4.87 -0.73
C MET A 483 10.20 -6.19 -1.41
N THR A 484 11.05 -7.19 -1.24
CA THR A 484 10.72 -8.56 -1.64
C THR A 484 10.14 -9.31 -0.44
N PRO A 485 9.28 -10.34 -0.63
CA PRO A 485 8.74 -11.12 0.49
C PRO A 485 9.82 -11.67 1.45
N PRO A 486 11.01 -12.15 0.98
CA PRO A 486 12.12 -12.53 1.85
C PRO A 486 12.68 -11.37 2.69
N CYS A 487 12.69 -10.13 2.17
CA CYS A 487 13.14 -8.96 2.94
C CYS A 487 12.23 -8.68 4.14
N LEU A 488 10.92 -8.95 4.02
CA LEU A 488 9.96 -8.84 5.12
C LEU A 488 10.21 -9.90 6.20
N ALA A 489 10.56 -11.12 5.80
CA ALA A 489 10.80 -12.23 6.71
C ALA A 489 12.16 -12.16 7.43
N ASN A 490 13.18 -11.59 6.79
CA ASN A 490 14.55 -11.51 7.31
C ASN A 490 14.93 -10.14 7.91
N GLY A 491 14.05 -9.13 7.79
CA GLY A 491 14.34 -7.77 8.24
C GLY A 491 15.34 -7.02 7.35
N ASP A 492 15.51 -7.44 6.09
CA ASP A 492 16.39 -6.76 5.14
C ASP A 492 15.81 -5.40 4.71
N MET A 493 16.70 -4.48 4.34
CA MET A 493 16.34 -3.14 3.88
C MET A 493 15.58 -3.17 2.55
N ALA A 494 14.70 -2.18 2.34
CA ALA A 494 14.06 -1.95 1.04
C ALA A 494 15.10 -1.79 -0.07
N THR A 495 14.75 -2.21 -1.29
CA THR A 495 15.68 -2.06 -2.41
C THR A 495 15.95 -0.58 -2.67
N GLN A 496 17.21 -0.23 -2.87
CA GLN A 496 17.62 1.10 -3.32
C GLN A 496 17.81 1.15 -4.84
N ASP A 497 17.67 0.01 -5.51
CA ASP A 497 17.88 -0.11 -6.95
C ASP A 497 16.72 0.51 -7.73
N ILE A 498 17.09 1.06 -8.90
CA ILE A 498 16.17 1.65 -9.85
C ILE A 498 16.21 0.85 -11.14
N TYR A 499 15.02 0.52 -11.63
CA TYR A 499 14.84 -0.30 -12.81
C TYR A 499 14.02 0.43 -13.86
N VAL A 500 14.30 0.11 -15.11
CA VAL A 500 13.48 0.49 -16.27
C VAL A 500 12.99 -0.77 -16.94
N LEU A 501 11.68 -0.86 -17.15
CA LEU A 501 11.03 -1.87 -17.98
C LEU A 501 10.65 -1.22 -19.32
N ASP A 502 11.18 -1.74 -20.44
CA ASP A 502 10.62 -1.46 -21.76
C ASP A 502 9.49 -2.47 -22.02
N VAL A 503 8.24 -2.02 -22.00
CA VAL A 503 7.08 -2.92 -22.14
C VAL A 503 6.89 -3.50 -23.54
N ARG A 504 7.57 -2.97 -24.56
CA ARG A 504 7.51 -3.52 -25.93
C ARG A 504 8.37 -4.77 -26.03
N THR A 505 9.56 -4.74 -25.43
CA THR A 505 10.52 -5.85 -25.43
C THR A 505 10.42 -6.72 -24.19
N LEU A 506 9.75 -6.24 -23.14
CA LEU A 506 9.69 -6.80 -21.80
C LEU A 506 11.07 -7.00 -21.15
N GLN A 507 12.02 -6.13 -21.51
CA GLN A 507 13.38 -6.20 -21.00
C GLN A 507 13.56 -5.23 -19.83
N TRP A 508 14.19 -5.73 -18.77
CA TRP A 508 14.56 -4.96 -17.60
C TRP A 508 16.00 -4.48 -17.68
N THR A 509 16.20 -3.21 -17.31
CA THR A 509 17.52 -2.61 -17.14
C THR A 509 17.62 -1.97 -15.77
N LYS A 510 18.60 -2.39 -14.97
CA LYS A 510 18.98 -1.67 -13.74
C LYS A 510 19.80 -0.44 -14.14
N ILE A 511 19.29 0.76 -13.84
CA ILE A 511 19.90 2.03 -14.28
C ILE A 511 20.65 2.76 -13.16
N GLY A 512 20.57 2.27 -11.93
CA GLY A 512 21.35 2.78 -10.80
C GLY A 512 20.68 2.49 -9.47
N ASP A 513 21.08 3.26 -8.46
CA ASP A 513 20.58 3.15 -7.09
C ASP A 513 20.46 4.51 -6.42
N VAL A 514 19.59 4.62 -5.41
CA VAL A 514 19.45 5.84 -4.61
C VAL A 514 20.32 5.75 -3.36
N LYS A 515 21.50 6.37 -3.42
CA LYS A 515 22.42 6.48 -2.29
C LYS A 515 22.08 7.70 -1.44
N HIS A 516 21.15 7.57 -0.51
CA HIS A 516 20.92 8.61 0.49
C HIS A 516 20.71 8.02 1.87
N GLU A 517 21.45 8.53 2.86
CA GLU A 517 21.28 8.14 4.26
C GLU A 517 19.84 8.42 4.70
N ASN A 518 19.18 7.40 5.27
CA ASN A 518 17.81 7.44 5.80
C ASN A 518 16.67 7.51 4.77
N ALA A 519 16.92 7.27 3.48
CA ALA A 519 15.85 7.13 2.49
C ALA A 519 15.24 5.71 2.50
N VAL A 520 13.95 5.63 2.82
CA VAL A 520 13.14 4.41 2.79
C VAL A 520 12.03 4.55 1.76
N PHE A 521 12.17 3.83 0.65
CA PHE A 521 11.21 3.85 -0.45
C PHE A 521 10.24 2.68 -0.36
N VAL A 522 9.41 2.69 0.68
CA VAL A 522 8.33 1.71 0.90
C VAL A 522 7.04 2.50 1.10
N GLY A 523 6.01 2.21 0.30
CA GLY A 523 4.74 2.94 0.35
C GLY A 523 4.89 4.43 0.02
N HIS A 524 5.90 4.75 -0.80
CA HIS A 524 6.16 6.07 -1.37
C HIS A 524 5.43 6.19 -2.71
N THR A 525 5.42 7.39 -3.29
CA THR A 525 4.92 7.61 -4.66
C THR A 525 5.98 8.24 -5.53
N THR A 526 5.92 7.98 -6.84
CA THR A 526 6.83 8.56 -7.83
C THR A 526 6.05 9.34 -8.87
N THR A 527 6.55 10.54 -9.21
CA THR A 527 5.96 11.38 -10.24
C THR A 527 7.05 11.88 -11.19
N TRP A 528 6.88 11.59 -12.48
CA TRP A 528 7.71 12.12 -13.55
C TRP A 528 7.20 13.48 -14.03
N MET A 529 8.09 14.49 -14.07
CA MET A 529 7.81 15.84 -14.58
C MET A 529 8.57 16.09 -15.88
N PRO A 530 7.91 15.97 -17.05
CA PRO A 530 8.58 16.14 -18.34
C PRO A 530 9.15 17.54 -18.56
N THR A 531 8.48 18.58 -18.06
CA THR A 531 8.85 19.98 -18.29
C THR A 531 10.20 20.36 -17.68
N SER A 532 10.58 19.72 -16.56
CA SER A 532 11.90 19.87 -15.93
C SER A 532 12.79 18.64 -16.11
N SER A 533 12.35 17.66 -16.90
CA SER A 533 13.00 16.33 -17.03
C SER A 533 13.43 15.76 -15.67
N SER A 534 12.56 15.89 -14.66
CA SER A 534 12.87 15.54 -13.29
C SER A 534 11.90 14.51 -12.74
N LEU A 535 12.46 13.54 -12.04
CA LEU A 535 11.75 12.51 -11.31
C LEU A 535 11.67 12.89 -9.84
N TYR A 536 10.47 12.86 -9.28
CA TYR A 536 10.22 13.13 -7.86
C TYR A 536 9.80 11.85 -7.14
N VAL A 537 10.45 11.58 -6.02
CA VAL A 537 10.12 10.49 -5.09
C VAL A 537 9.57 11.14 -3.83
N LEU A 538 8.30 10.89 -3.52
CA LEU A 538 7.54 11.58 -2.49
C LEU A 538 7.30 10.63 -1.32
N GLY A 539 7.78 11.03 -0.14
CA GLY A 539 7.56 10.28 1.09
C GLY A 539 8.06 8.84 1.02
N GLY A 540 7.29 7.95 1.65
CA GLY A 540 7.71 6.61 1.96
C GLY A 540 8.13 6.48 3.41
N GLY A 541 8.06 5.27 3.92
CA GLY A 541 8.45 5.01 5.28
C GLY A 541 8.28 3.56 5.66
N ILE A 542 8.96 3.19 6.73
CA ILE A 542 8.78 1.89 7.36
C ILE A 542 8.44 2.12 8.81
N GLN A 543 7.50 1.32 9.31
CA GLN A 543 7.24 1.24 10.73
C GLN A 543 8.14 0.15 11.30
N CYS A 544 9.26 0.56 11.90
CA CYS A 544 10.13 -0.36 12.61
C CYS A 544 9.75 -0.39 14.09
N PHE A 545 9.42 -1.58 14.62
CA PHE A 545 8.86 -1.76 15.97
C PHE A 545 9.81 -1.38 17.12
N GLY A 546 11.07 -0.98 16.85
CA GLY A 546 12.05 -0.55 17.84
C GLY A 546 12.63 0.88 17.69
N PHE A 547 12.43 1.56 16.54
CA PHE A 547 13.10 2.84 16.25
C PHE A 547 12.15 4.01 15.93
N GLY A 548 10.84 3.80 16.10
CA GLY A 548 9.82 4.77 15.70
C GLY A 548 9.46 4.66 14.22
N GLN A 549 8.66 5.62 13.73
CA GLN A 549 8.30 5.68 12.31
C GLN A 549 9.25 6.62 11.59
N LEU A 550 9.99 6.07 10.62
CA LEU A 550 10.84 6.85 9.75
C LEU A 550 10.06 7.20 8.48
N TYR A 551 9.91 8.49 8.23
CA TYR A 551 9.34 9.01 6.98
C TYR A 551 10.45 9.63 6.14
N SER A 552 10.56 9.15 4.91
CA SER A 552 11.43 9.72 3.89
C SER A 552 11.00 11.14 3.56
N SER A 553 11.99 11.98 3.26
CA SER A 553 11.75 13.29 2.66
C SER A 553 11.47 13.14 1.16
N THR A 554 11.16 14.25 0.50
CA THR A 554 11.06 14.28 -0.96
C THR A 554 12.45 14.34 -1.61
N TYR A 555 12.66 13.53 -2.64
CA TYR A 555 13.89 13.51 -3.42
C TYR A 555 13.59 13.80 -4.89
N GLN A 556 14.53 14.47 -5.55
CA GLN A 556 14.51 14.75 -6.98
C GLN A 556 15.73 14.13 -7.63
N CYS A 557 15.54 13.60 -8.84
CA CYS A 557 16.62 13.23 -9.75
C CYS A 557 16.31 13.79 -11.14
N HIS A 558 17.24 14.53 -11.72
CA HIS A 558 17.12 14.91 -13.12
C HIS A 558 17.47 13.71 -14.01
N LEU A 559 16.70 13.44 -15.05
CA LEU A 559 16.94 12.34 -15.98
C LEU A 559 17.54 12.89 -17.27
N SER A 560 18.68 12.35 -17.67
CA SER A 560 19.27 12.61 -18.98
C SER A 560 18.80 11.54 -19.96
N LEU A 561 18.13 11.96 -21.02
CA LEU A 561 17.63 11.10 -22.09
C LEU A 561 18.58 11.20 -23.28
N LYS A 562 19.60 10.32 -23.35
CA LYS A 562 20.62 10.34 -24.41
C LYS A 562 20.32 9.34 -25.52
N THR A 563 20.59 9.74 -26.76
CA THR A 563 20.66 8.85 -27.93
C THR A 563 22.01 8.13 -27.92
N PRO A 564 22.09 6.79 -28.09
CA PRO A 564 23.34 6.05 -28.03
C PRO A 564 24.25 6.45 -29.20
N GLN A 565 25.47 6.89 -28.89
CA GLN A 565 26.50 7.11 -29.91
C GLN A 565 27.08 5.75 -30.34
N ILE A 566 26.77 5.36 -31.58
CA ILE A 566 27.43 4.22 -32.22
C ILE A 566 28.86 4.64 -32.57
N SER A 567 29.83 4.22 -31.77
CA SER A 567 31.23 4.22 -32.18
C SER A 567 31.52 2.91 -32.91
N PRO A 568 32.10 2.92 -34.13
CA PRO A 568 32.37 1.69 -34.86
C PRO A 568 33.57 0.97 -34.23
N VAL A 569 33.31 -0.09 -33.45
CA VAL A 569 34.36 -0.98 -32.98
C VAL A 569 34.71 -1.94 -34.11
N ILE A 570 35.85 -1.65 -34.73
CA ILE A 570 36.54 -2.51 -35.70
C ILE A 570 36.93 -3.81 -34.98
N ALA A 571 36.42 -4.94 -35.47
CA ALA A 571 36.81 -6.25 -35.01
C ALA A 571 38.25 -6.56 -35.48
N SER A 572 39.19 -6.69 -34.54
CA SER A 572 40.49 -7.33 -34.80
C SER A 572 40.60 -8.61 -33.98
N LYS A 573 40.64 -9.74 -34.70
CA LYS A 573 41.02 -11.05 -34.17
C LYS A 573 42.52 -11.04 -33.83
N SER A 574 42.91 -11.62 -32.69
CA SER A 574 44.19 -12.33 -32.58
C SER A 574 44.15 -13.39 -31.49
N ASN A 575 44.53 -14.60 -31.89
CA ASN A 575 44.69 -15.80 -31.08
C ASN A 575 45.94 -15.74 -30.19
N SER A 576 45.92 -16.64 -29.20
CA SER A 576 47.03 -17.52 -28.77
C SER A 576 47.89 -17.12 -27.55
N VAL A 577 47.76 -17.98 -26.54
CA VAL A 577 48.81 -18.73 -25.83
C VAL A 577 49.37 -18.18 -24.51
N SER A 578 49.56 -19.18 -23.65
CA SER A 578 49.85 -19.32 -22.23
C SER A 578 51.27 -18.95 -21.77
N ARG A 579 51.38 -18.60 -20.47
CA ARG A 579 52.35 -19.05 -19.42
C ARG A 579 52.21 -18.11 -18.20
N LEU A 580 51.64 -18.52 -17.07
CA LEU A 580 52.18 -19.28 -15.92
C LEU A 580 53.44 -18.67 -15.26
N PHE A 581 53.32 -18.24 -13.99
CA PHE A 581 53.97 -18.79 -12.75
C PHE A 581 53.86 -17.76 -11.58
N THR A 582 53.02 -18.03 -10.55
CA THR A 582 53.30 -18.47 -9.14
C THR A 582 53.74 -17.34 -8.20
N SER A 583 53.36 -17.24 -6.91
CA SER A 583 52.91 -18.16 -5.84
C SER A 583 51.90 -17.40 -4.93
N GLU A 584 51.15 -17.90 -3.95
CA GLU A 584 51.15 -19.10 -3.10
C GLU A 584 49.80 -19.07 -2.32
N CYS A 585 49.01 -20.16 -2.26
CA CYS A 585 48.10 -20.40 -1.13
C CYS A 585 47.68 -21.87 -1.10
N THR A 586 47.87 -22.47 0.07
CA THR A 586 47.87 -23.91 0.35
C THR A 586 46.50 -24.47 0.73
N SER A 587 46.24 -25.67 0.19
CA SER A 587 45.50 -26.84 0.74
C SER A 587 43.98 -26.85 1.01
N SER A 588 43.34 -27.79 0.28
CA SER A 588 42.18 -28.67 0.55
C SER A 588 40.74 -28.13 0.56
N ASN A 589 40.05 -28.37 -0.56
CA ASN A 589 38.58 -28.51 -0.69
C ASN A 589 38.15 -29.89 -0.15
N GLU A 590 37.24 -29.93 0.84
CA GLU A 590 36.48 -31.15 1.17
C GLU A 590 34.98 -30.87 1.02
N ALA A 591 34.28 -31.73 0.28
CA ALA A 591 32.85 -31.58 0.03
C ALA A 591 32.03 -31.83 1.33
N PRO A 592 31.00 -31.03 1.61
CA PRO A 592 30.21 -31.13 2.84
C PRO A 592 29.38 -32.42 2.89
N LEU A 593 29.27 -32.98 4.10
CA LEU A 593 28.62 -34.28 4.35
C LEU A 593 27.40 -34.14 5.25
N GLY A 594 26.50 -35.11 5.13
CA GLY A 594 25.30 -35.27 5.95
C GLY A 594 24.99 -36.75 6.23
N VAL A 595 24.18 -37.00 7.25
CA VAL A 595 23.65 -38.33 7.57
C VAL A 595 22.15 -38.35 7.32
N LEU A 596 21.68 -39.28 6.49
CA LEU A 596 20.26 -39.48 6.19
C LEU A 596 19.57 -40.25 7.32
N VAL A 597 18.44 -39.73 7.79
CA VAL A 597 17.63 -40.32 8.86
C VAL A 597 16.15 -40.10 8.63
N GLU A 598 15.32 -40.99 9.14
CA GLU A 598 13.86 -40.78 9.16
C GLU A 598 13.48 -39.77 10.24
N LYS A 599 12.31 -39.12 10.06
CA LYS A 599 11.79 -38.11 10.99
C LYS A 599 11.77 -38.57 12.46
N VAL A 600 11.41 -39.83 12.69
CA VAL A 600 11.30 -40.41 14.05
C VAL A 600 12.66 -40.52 14.76
N ASP A 601 13.75 -40.66 14.00
CA ASP A 601 15.08 -40.89 14.53
C ASP A 601 15.97 -39.63 14.57
N VAL A 602 15.54 -38.52 13.96
CA VAL A 602 16.29 -37.25 13.91
C VAL A 602 16.81 -36.85 15.29
N LYS A 603 15.95 -36.88 16.31
CA LYS A 603 16.32 -36.44 17.67
C LYS A 603 17.34 -37.40 18.32
N LYS A 604 17.16 -38.72 18.13
CA LYS A 604 18.04 -39.76 18.67
C LYS A 604 19.42 -39.66 18.02
N VAL A 605 19.49 -39.63 16.70
CA VAL A 605 20.75 -39.61 15.93
C VAL A 605 21.49 -38.29 16.10
N LYS A 606 20.79 -37.15 16.09
CA LYS A 606 21.41 -35.84 16.36
C LYS A 606 22.08 -35.80 17.73
N THR A 607 21.40 -36.27 18.77
CA THR A 607 21.96 -36.31 20.13
C THR A 607 23.22 -37.18 20.20
N LEU A 608 23.24 -38.30 19.45
CA LEU A 608 24.40 -39.18 19.36
C LEU A 608 25.58 -38.50 18.65
N LEU A 609 25.33 -37.84 17.52
CA LEU A 609 26.36 -37.12 16.75
C LEU A 609 26.91 -35.89 17.49
N GLU A 610 26.08 -35.23 18.31
CA GLU A 610 26.49 -34.15 19.21
C GLU A 610 27.42 -34.64 20.31
N LYS A 611 27.09 -35.77 20.96
CA LYS A 611 27.97 -36.41 21.96
C LYS A 611 29.30 -36.86 21.38
N ALA A 612 29.31 -37.30 20.12
CA ALA A 612 30.51 -37.73 19.42
C ALA A 612 31.29 -36.56 18.77
N HIS A 613 30.87 -35.30 18.94
CA HIS A 613 31.52 -34.09 18.40
C HIS A 613 31.71 -34.05 16.87
N VAL A 614 30.90 -34.82 16.14
CA VAL A 614 30.92 -34.92 14.67
C VAL A 614 29.76 -34.16 14.02
N TYR A 615 28.74 -33.76 14.79
CA TYR A 615 27.64 -32.92 14.32
C TYR A 615 28.11 -31.52 13.89
N ASP A 616 27.75 -31.10 12.68
CA ASP A 616 28.08 -29.77 12.17
C ASP A 616 27.00 -28.75 12.54
N LYS A 617 27.21 -28.06 13.65
CA LYS A 617 26.30 -27.02 14.17
C LYS A 617 26.15 -25.80 13.26
N SER A 618 27.01 -25.62 12.26
CA SER A 618 26.96 -24.46 11.35
C SER A 618 25.91 -24.59 10.25
N ARG A 619 25.33 -25.78 10.09
CA ARG A 619 24.31 -26.11 9.08
C ARG A 619 23.06 -26.67 9.75
N ARG A 620 21.89 -26.46 9.13
CA ARG A 620 20.59 -26.93 9.63
C ARG A 620 20.30 -28.37 9.18
N VAL A 621 19.63 -29.13 10.05
CA VAL A 621 18.95 -30.38 9.67
C VAL A 621 17.80 -30.03 8.73
N HIS A 622 17.76 -30.64 7.55
CA HIS A 622 16.78 -30.31 6.51
C HIS A 622 16.21 -31.57 5.84
N VAL A 623 15.07 -31.43 5.15
CA VAL A 623 14.41 -32.55 4.45
C VAL A 623 15.07 -32.75 3.10
N VAL A 624 15.29 -34.00 2.69
CA VAL A 624 15.88 -34.35 1.38
C VAL A 624 14.87 -35.09 0.52
N ASN A 625 14.75 -34.70 -0.75
CA ASN A 625 13.92 -35.40 -1.72
C ASN A 625 14.71 -36.58 -2.30
N VAL A 626 14.40 -37.79 -1.82
CA VAL A 626 15.11 -39.03 -2.15
C VAL A 626 15.02 -39.39 -3.64
N ALA A 627 14.10 -38.79 -4.40
CA ALA A 627 13.97 -38.98 -5.84
C ALA A 627 15.20 -38.57 -6.68
N GLN A 628 16.13 -37.79 -6.09
CA GLN A 628 17.36 -37.35 -6.76
C GLN A 628 18.60 -38.21 -6.47
N LEU A 629 18.54 -39.13 -5.49
CA LEU A 629 19.75 -39.78 -4.95
C LEU A 629 19.98 -41.23 -5.41
N ASP A 630 18.98 -41.97 -5.90
CA ASP A 630 19.24 -43.30 -6.50
C ASP A 630 18.11 -43.83 -7.41
N LYS A 631 18.46 -44.44 -8.55
CA LYS A 631 17.51 -44.94 -9.58
C LYS A 631 17.06 -46.39 -9.38
N THR A 632 17.47 -47.07 -8.30
CA THR A 632 17.28 -48.53 -8.14
C THR A 632 16.42 -48.99 -6.97
N ALA A 633 15.75 -48.11 -6.22
CA ALA A 633 14.90 -48.53 -5.09
C ALA A 633 13.47 -47.98 -5.21
N ILE A 634 12.59 -48.78 -5.82
CA ILE A 634 11.16 -48.47 -6.05
C ILE A 634 10.35 -48.40 -4.73
N ASP A 635 10.90 -48.88 -3.61
CA ASP A 635 10.15 -49.03 -2.34
C ASP A 635 10.25 -47.84 -1.36
N ARG A 636 11.07 -46.81 -1.65
CA ARG A 636 11.31 -45.66 -0.73
C ARG A 636 10.48 -44.40 -1.03
N GLN A 637 9.57 -44.44 -2.01
CA GLN A 637 8.89 -43.24 -2.54
C GLN A 637 7.86 -42.56 -1.60
N THR A 638 7.58 -43.10 -0.41
CA THR A 638 6.57 -42.56 0.51
C THR A 638 7.11 -42.04 1.85
N MET A 639 8.43 -42.11 2.11
CA MET A 639 9.00 -41.72 3.41
C MET A 639 9.76 -40.39 3.35
N THR A 640 9.46 -39.47 4.28
CA THR A 640 10.15 -38.18 4.41
C THR A 640 11.48 -38.35 5.14
N MET A 641 12.59 -38.23 4.41
CA MET A 641 13.94 -38.32 4.95
C MET A 641 14.51 -36.95 5.32
N PHE A 642 15.28 -36.90 6.40
CA PHE A 642 16.01 -35.73 6.88
C PHE A 642 17.51 -35.98 6.79
N LEU A 643 18.27 -34.93 6.48
CA LEU A 643 19.73 -34.95 6.47
C LEU A 643 20.25 -34.13 7.65
N ILE A 644 21.05 -34.77 8.50
CA ILE A 644 21.73 -34.16 9.64
C ILE A 644 23.16 -33.81 9.21
N PRO A 645 23.54 -32.51 9.20
CA PRO A 645 24.88 -32.10 8.81
C PRO A 645 25.98 -32.63 9.73
N VAL A 646 27.06 -33.15 9.15
CA VAL A 646 28.20 -33.70 9.89
C VAL A 646 29.53 -33.20 9.33
N ARG A 647 30.55 -33.18 10.19
CA ARG A 647 31.94 -32.90 9.83
C ARG A 647 32.58 -34.15 9.22
N VAL A 648 33.63 -33.98 8.43
CA VAL A 648 34.36 -35.08 7.76
C VAL A 648 34.92 -36.11 8.74
N SER A 649 35.17 -35.71 9.99
CA SER A 649 35.54 -36.59 11.10
C SER A 649 34.55 -37.72 11.39
N ILE A 650 33.31 -37.66 10.88
CA ILE A 650 32.34 -38.76 10.94
C ILE A 650 32.87 -40.06 10.31
N ARG A 651 33.67 -39.97 9.24
CA ARG A 651 34.22 -41.14 8.55
C ARG A 651 35.20 -41.90 9.45
N ASN A 652 36.00 -41.16 10.22
CA ASN A 652 36.93 -41.75 11.19
C ASN A 652 36.17 -42.39 12.36
N LEU A 653 35.09 -41.74 12.84
CA LEU A 653 34.26 -42.28 13.91
C LEU A 653 33.61 -43.61 13.51
N ILE A 654 33.07 -43.72 12.29
CA ILE A 654 32.46 -44.95 11.78
C ILE A 654 33.51 -46.07 11.64
N ALA A 655 34.71 -45.74 11.17
CA ALA A 655 35.79 -46.71 11.02
C ALA A 655 36.34 -47.23 12.38
N SER A 656 36.28 -46.41 13.45
CA SER A 656 36.85 -46.76 14.76
C SER A 656 35.83 -47.28 15.79
N THR A 657 34.53 -47.04 15.58
CA THR A 657 33.49 -47.39 16.57
C THR A 657 33.07 -48.86 16.49
N LYS A 658 32.76 -49.46 17.64
CA LYS A 658 32.10 -50.78 17.74
C LYS A 658 30.58 -50.67 17.89
N ASP A 659 30.04 -49.46 17.88
CA ASP A 659 28.60 -49.20 18.02
C ASP A 659 27.87 -49.49 16.70
N ALA A 660 27.07 -50.55 16.71
CA ALA A 660 26.33 -51.04 15.54
C ALA A 660 25.30 -50.02 15.00
N GLU A 661 24.82 -49.09 15.82
CA GLU A 661 23.87 -48.05 15.38
C GLU A 661 24.59 -46.93 14.61
N VAL A 662 25.84 -46.64 14.96
CA VAL A 662 26.67 -45.63 14.27
C VAL A 662 27.21 -46.16 12.95
N GLN A 663 27.53 -47.46 12.88
CA GLN A 663 27.98 -48.10 11.64
C GLN A 663 26.88 -48.20 10.55
N LYS A 664 25.60 -48.14 10.94
CA LYS A 664 24.46 -48.17 10.01
C LYS A 664 24.10 -46.80 9.42
N LEU A 665 24.74 -45.72 9.88
CA LEU A 665 24.42 -44.37 9.43
C LEU A 665 24.83 -44.17 7.96
N GLU A 666 23.86 -43.83 7.11
CA GLU A 666 24.09 -43.57 5.69
C GLU A 666 24.66 -42.16 5.51
N ILE A 667 25.93 -42.06 5.10
CA ILE A 667 26.60 -40.79 4.84
C ILE A 667 26.41 -40.41 3.37
N VAL A 668 25.91 -39.21 3.13
CA VAL A 668 25.73 -38.64 1.80
C VAL A 668 26.40 -37.28 1.68
N LEU A 669 26.62 -36.85 0.44
CA LEU A 669 27.02 -35.48 0.14
C LEU A 669 25.83 -34.54 0.41
N ASP A 670 26.13 -33.40 1.01
CA ASP A 670 25.16 -32.34 1.24
C ASP A 670 25.30 -31.30 0.12
N ASP A 671 24.47 -31.41 -0.92
CA ASP A 671 24.52 -30.55 -2.10
C ASP A 671 23.83 -29.18 -1.88
N ASP A 672 23.12 -28.99 -0.76
CA ASP A 672 22.36 -27.77 -0.41
C ASP A 672 23.03 -26.94 0.70
N VAL A 673 24.33 -26.73 0.52
CA VAL A 673 25.22 -26.05 1.48
C VAL A 673 24.90 -24.57 1.66
N TYR A 674 24.32 -23.94 0.63
CA TYR A 674 24.12 -22.50 0.58
C TYR A 674 22.75 -22.05 1.11
N ALA A 675 21.72 -22.90 1.08
CA ALA A 675 20.42 -22.58 1.69
C ALA A 675 20.39 -22.83 3.22
N ASN A 676 21.33 -23.62 3.75
CA ASN A 676 21.26 -24.17 5.11
C ASN A 676 22.29 -23.61 6.12
N LYS A 677 23.01 -22.54 5.79
CA LYS A 677 23.88 -21.84 6.76
C LYS A 677 23.06 -21.00 7.74
N TYR A 678 23.39 -21.07 9.03
CA TYR A 678 22.97 -20.03 9.97
C TYR A 678 23.52 -18.67 9.49
N GLY A 679 22.70 -17.61 9.53
CA GLY A 679 23.03 -16.26 9.06
C GLY A 679 24.39 -15.75 9.54
N LYS A 680 25.03 -14.93 8.69
CA LYS A 680 26.49 -14.70 8.61
C LYS A 680 27.25 -14.39 9.91
N ASN A 681 28.42 -15.05 10.00
CA ASN A 681 29.69 -14.72 10.67
C ASN A 681 30.03 -15.23 12.09
N SER A 682 29.19 -16.01 12.78
CA SER A 682 29.68 -16.76 13.97
C SER A 682 29.03 -18.12 14.21
N GLY A 683 27.90 -18.45 13.55
CA GLY A 683 27.14 -19.66 13.88
C GLY A 683 26.56 -19.65 15.30
N LEU A 684 26.65 -18.52 16.02
CA LEU A 684 26.19 -18.36 17.40
C LEU A 684 24.82 -17.66 17.42
N ASN A 685 23.90 -18.16 18.24
CA ASN A 685 22.63 -17.51 18.54
C ASN A 685 22.84 -16.26 19.43
N ARG A 686 21.79 -15.42 19.61
CA ARG A 686 21.92 -14.14 20.32
C ARG A 686 22.44 -14.28 21.77
N ASN A 687 22.01 -15.32 22.49
CA ASN A 687 22.52 -15.59 23.84
C ASN A 687 24.01 -15.98 23.80
N GLU A 688 24.40 -16.78 22.81
CA GLU A 688 25.79 -17.21 22.61
C GLU A 688 26.70 -16.04 22.19
N VAL A 689 26.21 -15.10 21.38
CA VAL A 689 26.94 -13.86 21.04
C VAL A 689 27.17 -13.01 22.28
N ILE A 690 26.14 -12.80 23.11
CA ILE A 690 26.26 -12.05 24.37
C ILE A 690 27.26 -12.74 25.29
N ARG A 691 27.07 -14.04 25.55
CA ARG A 691 27.95 -14.82 26.42
C ARG A 691 29.40 -14.80 25.92
N SER A 692 29.63 -15.07 24.63
CA SER A 692 30.98 -15.09 24.06
C SER A 692 31.65 -13.72 24.11
N THR A 693 30.89 -12.63 23.91
CA THR A 693 31.39 -11.26 24.06
C THR A 693 31.84 -11.00 25.50
N ILE A 694 31.02 -11.38 26.49
CA ILE A 694 31.34 -11.20 27.92
C ILE A 694 32.54 -12.06 28.33
N CYS A 695 32.60 -13.33 27.90
CA CYS A 695 33.73 -14.20 28.20
C CYS A 695 35.03 -13.72 27.52
N ALA A 696 34.96 -13.23 26.28
CA ALA A 696 36.11 -12.65 25.60
C ALA A 696 36.60 -11.38 26.32
N PHE A 697 35.68 -10.53 26.77
CA PHE A 697 35.98 -9.36 27.58
C PHE A 697 36.67 -9.74 28.90
N ALA A 698 36.12 -10.72 29.62
CA ALA A 698 36.70 -11.21 30.87
C ALA A 698 38.15 -11.67 30.69
N ARG A 699 38.44 -12.41 29.62
CA ARG A 699 39.81 -12.86 29.30
C ARG A 699 40.74 -11.72 28.92
N GLN A 700 40.26 -10.76 28.13
CA GLN A 700 41.03 -9.57 27.74
C GLN A 700 41.46 -8.75 28.97
N HIS A 701 40.59 -8.66 29.99
CA HIS A 701 40.85 -7.92 31.22
C HIS A 701 41.36 -8.79 32.39
N GLN A 702 41.76 -10.04 32.11
CA GLN A 702 42.36 -10.96 33.10
C GLN A 702 41.49 -11.21 34.35
N LEU A 703 40.17 -11.23 34.19
CA LEU A 703 39.23 -11.62 35.25
C LEU A 703 39.35 -13.12 35.56
N SER A 704 38.96 -13.53 36.78
CA SER A 704 39.10 -14.92 37.23
C SER A 704 38.26 -15.89 36.38
N THR A 705 38.75 -17.13 36.25
CA THR A 705 38.02 -18.21 35.55
C THR A 705 36.68 -18.56 36.21
N GLU A 706 36.55 -18.29 37.51
CA GLU A 706 35.30 -18.44 38.26
C GLU A 706 34.24 -17.46 37.77
N LEU A 707 34.58 -16.19 37.56
CA LEU A 707 33.68 -15.17 37.01
C LEU A 707 33.26 -15.50 35.57
N GLU A 708 34.18 -16.00 34.75
CA GLU A 708 33.86 -16.45 33.38
C GLU A 708 32.85 -17.60 33.38
N SER A 709 32.98 -18.54 34.32
CA SER A 709 32.07 -19.68 34.46
C SER A 709 30.68 -19.27 34.97
N ALA A 710 30.60 -18.20 35.77
CA ALA A 710 29.37 -17.66 36.35
C ALA A 710 28.53 -16.80 35.38
N VAL A 711 29.06 -16.50 34.18
CA VAL A 711 28.28 -15.80 33.13
C VAL A 711 27.01 -16.60 32.82
N PRO A 712 25.84 -15.97 32.66
CA PRO A 712 24.61 -16.67 32.30
C PRO A 712 24.60 -17.30 30.90
N GLU A 713 23.87 -18.39 30.73
CA GLU A 713 23.61 -19.02 29.43
C GLU A 713 22.37 -18.46 28.73
N THR A 714 21.43 -17.90 29.50
CA THR A 714 20.16 -17.40 28.98
C THR A 714 19.88 -15.97 29.45
N TYR A 715 19.30 -15.19 28.55
CA TYR A 715 18.94 -13.79 28.75
C TYR A 715 17.51 -13.56 28.28
N GLU A 716 16.85 -12.55 28.84
CA GLU A 716 15.52 -12.10 28.39
C GLU A 716 15.65 -10.78 27.62
N PHE A 717 14.74 -10.53 26.68
CA PHE A 717 14.79 -9.35 25.82
C PHE A 717 13.47 -8.59 25.88
N LEU A 718 13.53 -7.29 26.16
CA LEU A 718 12.36 -6.44 26.26
C LEU A 718 12.58 -5.17 25.45
N GLY A 719 12.09 -5.17 24.20
CA GLY A 719 12.38 -4.11 23.24
C GLY A 719 13.88 -4.00 22.97
N ASP A 720 14.44 -2.82 23.26
CA ASP A 720 15.87 -2.49 23.16
C ASP A 720 16.62 -2.67 24.49
N VAL A 721 16.01 -3.31 25.49
CA VAL A 721 16.61 -3.61 26.80
C VAL A 721 17.00 -5.09 26.90
N LEU A 722 18.27 -5.34 27.23
CA LEU A 722 18.78 -6.66 27.61
C LEU A 722 18.50 -6.91 29.09
N LEU A 723 17.81 -7.99 29.42
CA LEU A 723 17.52 -8.39 30.79
C LEU A 723 18.44 -9.53 31.23
N VAL A 724 19.28 -9.26 32.22
CA VAL A 724 20.16 -10.27 32.83
C VAL A 724 19.50 -10.91 34.07
N PRO A 725 19.78 -12.20 34.35
CA PRO A 725 19.26 -12.89 35.53
C PRO A 725 19.55 -12.15 36.84
N ARG A 726 18.64 -12.31 37.81
CA ARG A 726 18.71 -11.63 39.11
C ARG A 726 20.02 -11.85 39.83
N ASP A 727 20.51 -13.09 39.83
CA ASP A 727 21.67 -13.52 40.61
C ASP A 727 22.97 -13.45 39.82
N SER A 728 23.03 -12.62 38.76
CA SER A 728 24.20 -12.47 37.89
C SER A 728 24.87 -11.10 38.01
N PHE A 729 26.18 -11.07 37.76
CA PHE A 729 27.04 -9.86 37.77
C PHE A 729 26.95 -9.09 39.10
N LEU A 730 27.09 -9.81 40.22
CA LEU A 730 27.01 -9.25 41.58
C LEU A 730 28.38 -8.90 42.17
N GLU A 731 29.43 -9.51 41.62
CA GLU A 731 30.81 -9.40 42.04
C GLU A 731 31.38 -8.01 41.70
N GLN A 732 32.23 -7.45 42.58
CA GLN A 732 32.72 -6.07 42.46
C GLN A 732 33.67 -5.89 41.26
N GLU A 733 34.31 -6.97 40.85
CA GLU A 733 35.24 -7.03 39.72
C GLU A 733 34.56 -6.61 38.40
N TRP A 734 33.27 -6.92 38.22
CA TRP A 734 32.50 -6.47 37.07
C TRP A 734 32.23 -4.97 37.07
N ALA A 735 32.15 -4.33 38.25
CA ALA A 735 31.73 -2.94 38.38
C ALA A 735 32.73 -1.97 37.71
N SER A 736 34.02 -2.26 37.80
CA SER A 736 35.10 -1.43 37.24
C SER A 736 35.07 -1.34 35.71
N PHE A 737 34.42 -2.31 35.05
CA PHE A 737 34.38 -2.42 33.59
C PHE A 737 32.97 -2.43 33.02
N ALA A 738 31.95 -2.20 33.86
CA ALA A 738 30.55 -2.41 33.50
C ALA A 738 30.14 -1.61 32.25
N ASP A 739 30.49 -0.32 32.18
CA ASP A 739 30.11 0.53 31.05
C ASP A 739 30.77 0.10 29.73
N GLU A 740 32.07 -0.25 29.77
CA GLU A 740 32.82 -0.70 28.60
C GLU A 740 32.29 -2.06 28.10
N MET A 741 32.15 -3.02 29.01
CA MET A 741 31.63 -4.36 28.72
C MET A 741 30.21 -4.28 28.15
N TRP A 742 29.30 -3.57 28.80
CA TRP A 742 27.91 -3.48 28.34
C TRP A 742 27.80 -2.71 27.03
N SER A 743 28.61 -1.68 26.80
CA SER A 743 28.70 -1.01 25.49
C SER A 743 29.07 -1.98 24.37
N GLN A 744 30.08 -2.83 24.61
CA GLN A 744 30.51 -3.84 23.63
C GLN A 744 29.43 -4.91 23.41
N VAL A 745 28.80 -5.41 24.47
CA VAL A 745 27.68 -6.38 24.38
C VAL A 745 26.49 -5.79 23.62
N CYS A 746 26.12 -4.54 23.92
CA CYS A 746 25.04 -3.83 23.27
C CYS A 746 25.28 -3.69 21.75
N THR A 747 26.51 -3.37 21.35
CA THR A 747 26.90 -3.16 19.95
C THR A 747 27.22 -4.44 19.19
N SER A 748 27.59 -5.54 19.87
CA SER A 748 27.89 -6.83 19.24
C SER A 748 26.66 -7.62 18.80
N THR A 749 25.46 -7.19 19.20
CA THR A 749 24.20 -7.84 18.85
C THR A 749 23.46 -7.08 17.75
N THR A 750 22.67 -7.80 16.95
CA THR A 750 21.79 -7.20 15.93
C THR A 750 20.37 -7.76 16.09
N PRO A 751 19.36 -6.92 16.36
CA PRO A 751 19.47 -5.47 16.62
C PRO A 751 20.26 -5.18 17.92
N ALA A 752 20.94 -4.04 17.94
CA ALA A 752 21.71 -3.59 19.09
C ALA A 752 20.78 -3.24 20.27
N PHE A 753 21.28 -3.44 21.50
CA PHE A 753 20.57 -2.99 22.69
C PHE A 753 20.99 -1.57 23.07
N SER A 754 20.06 -0.78 23.58
CA SER A 754 20.36 0.55 24.11
C SER A 754 20.66 0.51 25.60
N ARG A 755 20.17 -0.52 26.31
CA ARG A 755 20.13 -0.57 27.77
C ARG A 755 20.31 -2.00 28.26
N VAL A 756 20.89 -2.14 29.45
CA VAL A 756 20.97 -3.42 30.17
C VAL A 756 20.33 -3.25 31.54
N ALA A 757 19.47 -4.18 31.93
CA ALA A 757 18.83 -4.18 33.24
C ALA A 757 18.92 -5.57 33.89
N ARG A 758 19.02 -5.61 35.21
CA ARG A 758 18.99 -6.85 35.99
C ARG A 758 17.62 -7.08 36.59
N LYS A 759 17.13 -8.32 36.47
CA LYS A 759 15.87 -8.76 37.10
C LYS A 759 15.96 -8.65 38.62
N ALA A 760 14.84 -8.37 39.27
CA ALA A 760 14.71 -8.36 40.72
C ALA A 760 13.46 -9.13 41.14
N PHE A 761 13.37 -9.48 42.44
CA PHE A 761 12.10 -9.94 42.98
C PHE A 761 11.07 -8.81 42.91
N ILE A 762 9.85 -9.18 42.56
CA ILE A 762 8.69 -8.29 42.76
C ILE A 762 8.44 -8.23 44.26
N ASP A 763 8.21 -7.03 44.79
CA ASP A 763 7.96 -6.89 46.21
C ASP A 763 6.71 -7.69 46.65
N THR A 764 6.68 -8.03 47.93
CA THR A 764 5.52 -8.68 48.57
C THR A 764 4.54 -7.67 49.15
N SER A 765 4.67 -6.38 48.81
CA SER A 765 3.75 -5.35 49.26
C SER A 765 2.40 -5.51 48.55
N GLU A 766 1.36 -4.85 49.05
CA GLU A 766 0.05 -4.83 48.39
C GLU A 766 0.10 -4.22 46.98
N LYS A 767 1.18 -3.48 46.63
CA LYS A 767 1.36 -2.82 45.33
C LYS A 767 2.21 -3.61 44.33
N ARG A 768 2.95 -4.63 44.78
CA ARG A 768 3.75 -5.54 43.92
C ARG A 768 4.66 -4.79 42.93
N GLN A 769 5.47 -3.86 43.41
CA GLN A 769 6.32 -3.02 42.57
C GLN A 769 7.53 -3.80 42.02
N SER A 770 8.06 -3.31 40.91
CA SER A 770 9.33 -3.78 40.36
C SER A 770 10.51 -3.11 41.06
N HIS A 771 11.62 -3.84 41.17
CA HIS A 771 12.90 -3.32 41.67
C HIS A 771 14.05 -3.62 40.71
N MET A 772 13.74 -3.76 39.42
CA MET A 772 14.76 -4.00 38.40
C MET A 772 15.79 -2.87 38.38
N LYS A 773 17.07 -3.23 38.27
CA LYS A 773 18.17 -2.28 38.31
C LYS A 773 18.73 -2.08 36.90
N LEU A 774 18.74 -0.86 36.41
CA LEU A 774 19.49 -0.52 35.19
C LEU A 774 20.99 -0.66 35.47
N LEU A 775 21.67 -1.46 34.67
CA LEU A 775 23.11 -1.69 34.74
C LEU A 775 23.88 -0.83 33.74
N TYR A 776 23.27 -0.51 32.59
CA TYR A 776 23.91 0.28 31.54
C TYR A 776 22.88 1.05 30.70
N LEU A 777 23.26 2.26 30.29
CA LEU A 777 22.47 3.17 29.45
C LEU A 777 23.33 3.77 28.34
N ASN A 778 23.02 3.45 27.08
CA ASN A 778 23.60 4.14 25.95
C ASN A 778 22.83 5.44 25.67
N HIS A 779 23.25 6.55 26.28
CA HIS A 779 22.60 7.86 26.12
C HIS A 779 22.46 8.33 24.66
N LYS A 780 23.36 7.91 23.77
CA LYS A 780 23.30 8.26 22.33
C LYS A 780 22.21 7.47 21.59
N ALA A 781 21.87 6.27 22.07
CA ALA A 781 20.83 5.42 21.48
C ALA A 781 19.41 5.75 21.97
N LEU A 782 19.26 6.53 23.05
CA LEU A 782 17.96 6.99 23.56
C LEU A 782 17.43 8.14 22.69
N THR A 783 16.48 7.85 21.80
CA THR A 783 16.01 8.80 20.78
C THR A 783 14.73 9.54 21.15
N THR A 784 13.89 9.00 22.05
CA THR A 784 12.61 9.62 22.42
C THR A 784 12.76 10.49 23.67
N SER A 785 11.95 11.54 23.81
CA SER A 785 11.91 12.38 25.01
C SER A 785 11.63 11.55 26.26
N ARG A 786 10.68 10.61 26.16
CA ARG A 786 10.27 9.75 27.27
C ARG A 786 11.38 8.82 27.75
N THR A 787 12.17 8.19 26.87
CA THR A 787 13.29 7.34 27.30
C THR A 787 14.49 8.14 27.81
N LYS A 788 14.62 9.42 27.44
CA LYS A 788 15.61 10.33 28.02
C LYS A 788 15.25 10.77 29.44
N GLU A 789 13.96 11.06 29.69
CA GLU A 789 13.45 11.47 31.00
C GLU A 789 13.27 10.29 31.97
N ALA A 790 12.82 9.14 31.46
CA ALA A 790 12.63 7.91 32.20
C ALA A 790 13.39 6.76 31.51
N PRO A 791 14.68 6.53 31.83
CA PRO A 791 15.50 5.51 31.17
C PRO A 791 14.99 4.08 31.32
N GLY A 792 14.15 3.79 32.32
CA GLY A 792 13.48 2.50 32.52
C GLY A 792 12.24 2.31 31.65
N TRP A 793 11.78 3.34 30.93
CA TRP A 793 10.58 3.27 30.11
C TRP A 793 10.78 2.36 28.89
N VAL A 794 9.88 1.38 28.75
CA VAL A 794 9.83 0.44 27.62
C VAL A 794 8.44 0.43 27.04
N GLU A 795 8.39 0.16 25.73
CA GLU A 795 7.15 -0.04 25.00
C GLU A 795 7.25 -1.37 24.25
N ILE A 796 6.23 -2.21 24.38
CA ILE A 796 6.06 -3.41 23.57
C ILE A 796 4.73 -3.37 22.85
N ARG A 797 4.62 -4.14 21.77
CA ARG A 797 3.33 -4.43 21.15
C ARG A 797 3.02 -5.90 21.31
N GLU A 798 1.82 -6.20 21.79
CA GLU A 798 1.30 -7.55 21.90
C GLU A 798 -0.15 -7.55 21.38
N ASN A 799 -0.47 -8.46 20.46
CA ASN A 799 -1.81 -8.57 19.83
C ASN A 799 -2.37 -7.23 19.31
N GLY A 800 -1.52 -6.41 18.68
CA GLY A 800 -1.92 -5.10 18.17
C GLY A 800 -1.99 -3.98 19.23
N ILE A 801 -2.02 -4.31 20.52
CA ILE A 801 -2.08 -3.37 21.65
C ILE A 801 -0.67 -2.96 22.05
N ILE A 802 -0.48 -1.66 22.28
CA ILE A 802 0.79 -1.10 22.77
C ILE A 802 0.74 -1.03 24.30
N TYR A 803 1.74 -1.58 24.96
CA TYR A 803 1.95 -1.47 26.39
C TYR A 803 3.26 -0.72 26.65
N GLY A 804 3.18 0.39 27.37
CA GLY A 804 4.29 1.19 27.85
C GLY A 804 4.29 1.25 29.37
N TRP A 805 5.46 1.09 29.99
CA TRP A 805 5.67 1.23 31.43
C TRP A 805 7.16 1.43 31.76
N ASP A 806 7.44 1.88 32.98
CA ASP A 806 8.79 1.88 33.53
C ASP A 806 9.10 0.51 34.16
N LEU A 807 9.99 -0.27 33.53
CA LEU A 807 10.35 -1.61 34.00
C LEU A 807 11.01 -1.61 35.40
N THR A 808 11.56 -0.48 35.83
CA THR A 808 12.21 -0.33 37.14
C THR A 808 11.21 -0.10 38.27
N ARG A 809 9.96 0.24 37.94
CA ARG A 809 8.92 0.62 38.92
C ARG A 809 7.67 -0.25 38.83
N VAL A 810 7.34 -0.72 37.63
CA VAL A 810 6.10 -1.45 37.34
C VAL A 810 6.41 -2.87 36.92
N MET A 811 5.73 -3.82 37.54
CA MET A 811 5.79 -5.23 37.16
C MET A 811 5.09 -5.45 35.82
N PHE A 812 5.72 -6.23 34.92
CA PHE A 812 5.11 -6.72 33.69
C PHE A 812 5.15 -8.25 33.60
N SER A 813 3.97 -8.88 33.50
CA SER A 813 3.84 -10.33 33.33
C SER A 813 3.74 -10.72 31.85
N SER A 814 4.89 -10.99 31.21
CA SER A 814 4.95 -11.46 29.82
C SER A 814 4.29 -12.83 29.61
N GLY A 815 4.18 -13.66 30.65
CA GLY A 815 3.62 -15.01 30.53
C GLY A 815 2.10 -15.10 30.35
N ASN A 816 1.35 -13.99 30.40
CA ASN A 816 -0.11 -13.99 30.29
C ASN A 816 -0.60 -13.75 28.85
N VAL A 817 0.25 -13.96 27.84
CA VAL A 817 -0.10 -13.66 26.43
C VAL A 817 -1.35 -14.40 26.00
N THR A 818 -1.46 -15.69 26.31
CA THR A 818 -2.63 -16.52 25.96
C THR A 818 -3.92 -15.98 26.58
N GLU A 819 -3.88 -15.60 27.85
CA GLU A 819 -5.06 -15.06 28.55
C GLU A 819 -5.44 -13.66 28.06
N LYS A 820 -4.46 -12.80 27.74
CA LYS A 820 -4.74 -11.50 27.12
C LYS A 820 -5.38 -11.67 25.74
N THR A 821 -4.95 -12.65 24.95
CA THR A 821 -5.61 -13.02 23.69
C THR A 821 -7.03 -13.53 23.94
N ARG A 822 -7.24 -14.38 24.95
CA ARG A 822 -8.56 -14.89 25.30
C ARG A 822 -9.51 -13.75 25.66
N MET A 823 -9.08 -12.86 26.56
CA MET A 823 -9.86 -11.67 26.97
C MET A 823 -10.15 -10.73 25.80
N ALA A 824 -9.25 -10.62 24.82
CA ALA A 824 -9.48 -9.84 23.60
C ALA A 824 -10.58 -10.45 22.71
N ASN A 825 -10.77 -11.78 22.77
CA ASN A 825 -11.75 -12.51 21.95
C ASN A 825 -13.07 -12.78 22.70
N ILE A 826 -13.20 -12.37 23.96
CA ILE A 826 -14.49 -12.40 24.66
C ILE A 826 -15.37 -11.32 24.04
N GLU A 827 -16.47 -11.73 23.42
CA GLU A 827 -17.49 -10.83 22.89
C GLU A 827 -18.15 -10.09 24.06
N CYS A 828 -17.74 -8.84 24.29
CA CYS A 828 -18.29 -7.96 25.31
C CYS A 828 -18.81 -6.65 24.69
N HIS A 829 -19.29 -6.71 23.44
CA HIS A 829 -19.78 -5.55 22.72
C HIS A 829 -20.91 -4.85 23.49
N GLY A 830 -20.74 -3.56 23.77
CA GLY A 830 -21.74 -2.78 24.51
C GLY A 830 -21.69 -2.95 26.03
N GLU A 831 -20.88 -3.86 26.58
CA GLU A 831 -20.80 -4.11 28.02
C GLU A 831 -20.05 -3.00 28.77
N THR A 832 -20.45 -2.76 30.02
CA THR A 832 -19.66 -2.02 31.01
C THR A 832 -18.89 -2.99 31.89
N ILE A 833 -17.56 -2.84 31.94
CA ILE A 833 -16.67 -3.75 32.66
C ILE A 833 -16.02 -3.03 33.84
N VAL A 834 -15.83 -3.73 34.96
CA VAL A 834 -15.02 -3.26 36.08
C VAL A 834 -13.80 -4.16 36.24
N ASP A 835 -12.59 -3.60 36.10
CA ASP A 835 -11.35 -4.30 36.41
C ASP A 835 -10.82 -3.82 37.76
N LEU A 836 -10.86 -4.70 38.77
CA LEU A 836 -10.52 -4.34 40.15
C LEU A 836 -9.00 -4.28 40.41
N PHE A 837 -8.18 -4.75 39.46
CA PHE A 837 -6.72 -4.81 39.55
C PHE A 837 -6.06 -4.60 38.19
N CYS A 838 -6.29 -3.43 37.59
CA CYS A 838 -6.03 -3.26 36.16
C CYS A 838 -4.54 -3.14 35.78
N GLY A 839 -3.65 -2.80 36.71
CA GLY A 839 -2.23 -2.61 36.45
C GLY A 839 -2.00 -1.52 35.41
N ILE A 840 -1.20 -1.85 34.39
CA ILE A 840 -1.00 -0.97 33.23
C ILE A 840 -2.09 -1.10 32.17
N GLY A 841 -3.16 -1.85 32.46
CA GLY A 841 -4.24 -2.18 31.54
C GLY A 841 -4.12 -3.57 30.92
N TYR A 842 -3.67 -4.57 31.69
CA TYR A 842 -3.44 -5.93 31.19
C TYR A 842 -4.64 -6.50 30.44
N TYR A 843 -5.83 -6.37 31.02
CA TYR A 843 -7.10 -6.86 30.47
C TYR A 843 -8.03 -5.73 30.04
N VAL A 844 -7.93 -4.54 30.69
CA VAL A 844 -8.63 -3.32 30.25
C VAL A 844 -8.44 -3.04 28.77
N LEU A 845 -7.19 -3.09 28.27
CA LEU A 845 -6.90 -2.78 26.87
C LEU A 845 -7.46 -3.86 25.92
N PRO A 846 -7.27 -5.18 26.16
CA PRO A 846 -7.95 -6.24 25.40
C PRO A 846 -9.46 -6.03 25.28
N PHE A 847 -10.15 -5.76 26.39
CA PHE A 847 -11.60 -5.53 26.37
C PHE A 847 -12.00 -4.32 25.53
N LEU A 848 -11.27 -3.21 25.63
CA LEU A 848 -11.60 -1.97 24.92
C LEU A 848 -11.23 -2.01 23.44
N VAL A 849 -10.07 -2.57 23.11
CA VAL A 849 -9.50 -2.53 21.75
C VAL A 849 -10.13 -3.61 20.87
N HIS A 850 -10.31 -4.81 21.39
CA HIS A 850 -10.77 -5.96 20.62
C HIS A 850 -12.13 -6.49 21.07
N GLY A 851 -12.34 -6.64 22.38
CA GLY A 851 -13.58 -7.23 22.94
C GLY A 851 -14.85 -6.39 22.70
N GLY A 852 -14.70 -5.12 22.34
CA GLY A 852 -15.82 -4.24 22.00
C GLY A 852 -16.53 -3.61 23.19
N ALA A 853 -15.96 -3.70 24.40
CA ALA A 853 -16.53 -3.11 25.62
C ALA A 853 -16.89 -1.63 25.40
N ALA A 854 -18.09 -1.23 25.81
CA ALA A 854 -18.52 0.15 25.72
C ALA A 854 -17.74 1.05 26.68
N PHE A 855 -17.51 0.55 27.90
CA PHE A 855 -16.83 1.31 28.94
C PHE A 855 -16.12 0.42 29.96
N VAL A 856 -14.98 0.85 30.48
CA VAL A 856 -14.24 0.14 31.54
C VAL A 856 -13.95 1.05 32.73
N HIS A 857 -14.38 0.65 33.92
CA HIS A 857 -13.92 1.22 35.19
C HIS A 857 -12.67 0.46 35.66
N ALA A 858 -11.54 1.14 35.73
CA ALA A 858 -10.23 0.52 35.98
C ALA A 858 -9.67 0.97 37.34
N CYS A 859 -9.56 0.05 38.30
CA CYS A 859 -9.03 0.33 39.64
C CYS A 859 -7.55 -0.07 39.74
N GLU A 860 -6.70 0.88 40.17
CA GLU A 860 -5.27 0.64 40.36
C GLU A 860 -4.68 1.52 41.48
N TRP A 861 -3.86 0.90 42.33
CA TRP A 861 -3.29 1.53 43.51
C TRP A 861 -1.86 2.04 43.27
N ASN A 862 -1.07 1.37 42.45
CA ASN A 862 0.30 1.79 42.16
C ASN A 862 0.30 3.04 41.25
N PRO A 863 0.84 4.19 41.70
CA PRO A 863 0.85 5.42 40.91
C PRO A 863 1.60 5.27 39.58
N ASP A 864 2.71 4.52 39.55
CA ASP A 864 3.46 4.29 38.32
C ASP A 864 2.67 3.41 37.32
N SER A 865 1.89 2.44 37.82
CA SER A 865 0.98 1.64 36.98
C SER A 865 -0.16 2.49 36.42
N VAL A 866 -0.70 3.42 37.21
CA VAL A 866 -1.73 4.36 36.74
C VAL A 866 -1.20 5.27 35.65
N GLU A 867 0.02 5.78 35.81
CA GLU A 867 0.64 6.62 34.78
C GLU A 867 0.90 5.84 33.49
N ALA A 868 1.37 4.59 33.62
CA ALA A 868 1.49 3.67 32.51
C ALA A 868 0.13 3.37 31.85
N LEU A 869 -0.93 3.15 32.63
CA LEU A 869 -2.28 2.91 32.11
C LEU A 869 -2.82 4.13 31.34
N ARG A 870 -2.64 5.35 31.86
CA ARG A 870 -3.03 6.58 31.13
C ARG A 870 -2.34 6.64 29.78
N PHE A 871 -1.02 6.47 29.78
CA PHE A 871 -0.24 6.40 28.56
C PHE A 871 -0.79 5.32 27.62
N ASN A 872 -1.08 4.13 28.11
CA ASN A 872 -1.56 3.02 27.28
C ASN A 872 -2.95 3.27 26.70
N LEU A 873 -3.88 3.80 27.48
CA LEU A 873 -5.22 4.14 27.01
C LEU A 873 -5.18 5.18 25.89
N GLU A 874 -4.35 6.22 26.04
CA GLU A 874 -4.13 7.23 25.01
C GLU A 874 -3.45 6.63 23.77
N ARG A 875 -2.39 5.85 24.00
CA ARG A 875 -1.57 5.25 22.94
C ARG A 875 -2.35 4.26 22.08
N ASN A 876 -3.39 3.65 22.63
CA ASN A 876 -4.30 2.73 21.95
C ASN A 876 -5.65 3.37 21.57
N HIS A 877 -5.83 4.68 21.76
CA HIS A 877 -7.04 5.42 21.35
C HIS A 877 -8.35 4.93 21.99
N VAL A 878 -8.31 4.63 23.29
CA VAL A 878 -9.48 4.16 24.05
C VAL A 878 -9.67 4.87 25.40
N ALA A 879 -8.97 5.98 25.60
CA ALA A 879 -9.00 6.74 26.86
C ALA A 879 -10.39 7.32 27.20
N ASP A 880 -11.18 7.68 26.19
CA ASP A 880 -12.55 8.17 26.34
C ASP A 880 -13.53 7.10 26.88
N ARG A 881 -13.20 5.83 26.69
CA ARG A 881 -14.00 4.68 27.14
C ARG A 881 -13.50 4.04 28.44
N CYS A 882 -12.58 4.69 29.16
CA CYS A 882 -12.07 4.18 30.41
C CYS A 882 -12.01 5.25 31.49
N LYS A 883 -12.46 4.90 32.71
CA LYS A 883 -12.27 5.74 33.89
C LYS A 883 -11.34 5.05 34.88
N ILE A 884 -10.21 5.70 35.15
CA ILE A 884 -9.24 5.23 36.13
C ILE A 884 -9.63 5.70 37.54
N TYR A 885 -9.67 4.75 38.47
CA TYR A 885 -9.84 4.98 39.90
C TYR A 885 -8.51 4.73 40.59
N TYR A 886 -7.74 5.81 40.78
CA TYR A 886 -6.48 5.76 41.50
C TYR A 886 -6.71 5.49 43.00
N GLY A 887 -6.08 4.44 43.52
CA GLY A 887 -6.09 4.08 44.93
C GLY A 887 -6.65 2.68 45.19
N ASP A 888 -7.02 2.45 46.44
CA ASP A 888 -7.53 1.17 46.92
C ASP A 888 -8.94 0.86 46.38
N ASN A 889 -9.12 -0.32 45.79
CA ASN A 889 -10.39 -0.74 45.21
C ASN A 889 -11.52 -0.91 46.24
N ARG A 890 -11.19 -1.12 47.52
CA ARG A 890 -12.16 -1.14 48.63
C ARG A 890 -12.85 0.20 48.81
N LEU A 891 -12.20 1.29 48.41
CA LEU A 891 -12.75 2.64 48.47
C LEU A 891 -13.41 3.06 47.16
N SER A 892 -12.95 2.56 46.02
CA SER A 892 -13.49 2.94 44.71
C SER A 892 -14.70 2.09 44.29
N ALA A 893 -14.71 0.79 44.57
CA ALA A 893 -15.80 -0.12 44.17
C ALA A 893 -17.18 0.32 44.71
N PRO A 894 -17.33 0.71 45.99
CA PRO A 894 -18.61 1.25 46.48
C PRO A 894 -19.05 2.53 45.77
N ARG A 895 -18.10 3.36 45.30
CA ARG A 895 -18.38 4.59 44.54
C ARG A 895 -18.71 4.34 43.07
N ILE A 896 -18.27 3.22 42.50
CA ILE A 896 -18.62 2.79 41.14
C ILE A 896 -20.08 2.35 41.11
N GLY A 897 -20.52 1.61 42.13
CA GLY A 897 -21.89 1.09 42.21
C GLY A 897 -22.16 -0.09 41.27
N SER A 898 -23.41 -0.57 41.28
CA SER A 898 -23.85 -1.78 40.57
C SER A 898 -24.05 -1.52 39.06
N VAL A 899 -22.96 -1.31 38.33
CA VAL A 899 -22.95 -0.91 36.91
C VAL A 899 -22.33 -1.94 35.96
N ALA A 900 -21.64 -2.96 36.48
CA ALA A 900 -20.85 -3.87 35.68
C ALA A 900 -21.71 -5.01 35.11
N ASP A 901 -21.58 -5.24 33.80
CA ASP A 901 -21.99 -6.49 33.14
C ASP A 901 -20.93 -7.59 33.37
N ARG A 902 -19.68 -7.18 33.59
CA ARG A 902 -18.54 -8.08 33.77
C ARG A 902 -17.51 -7.49 34.75
N VAL A 903 -16.94 -8.34 35.59
CA VAL A 903 -15.89 -7.96 36.54
C VAL A 903 -14.66 -8.82 36.35
N ASN A 904 -13.51 -8.17 36.18
CA ASN A 904 -12.22 -8.84 36.09
C ASN A 904 -11.48 -8.80 37.44
N LEU A 905 -11.05 -9.97 37.92
CA LEU A 905 -10.38 -10.16 39.21
C LEU A 905 -8.94 -10.66 39.00
N GLY A 906 -8.14 -9.87 38.30
CA GLY A 906 -6.80 -10.22 37.81
C GLY A 906 -5.64 -10.22 38.83
N LEU A 907 -5.88 -10.48 40.13
CA LEU A 907 -4.83 -10.45 41.16
C LEU A 907 -4.28 -11.85 41.49
N LEU A 908 -2.96 -12.00 41.46
CA LEU A 908 -2.24 -13.19 41.93
C LEU A 908 -1.49 -12.91 43.24
N PRO A 909 -1.32 -13.91 44.13
CA PRO A 909 -1.73 -15.31 43.97
C PRO A 909 -3.23 -15.56 44.13
N THR A 910 -3.99 -14.60 44.69
CA THR A 910 -5.44 -14.69 44.78
C THR A 910 -6.14 -13.34 44.89
N SER A 911 -7.36 -13.27 44.35
CA SER A 911 -8.26 -12.10 44.37
C SER A 911 -9.38 -12.17 45.43
N ARG A 912 -9.40 -13.21 46.29
CA ARG A 912 -10.49 -13.51 47.25
C ARG A 912 -11.03 -12.32 48.04
N LYS A 913 -10.14 -11.46 48.53
CA LYS A 913 -10.52 -10.27 49.33
C LYS A 913 -11.39 -9.27 48.56
N ALA A 914 -11.36 -9.30 47.23
CA ALA A 914 -12.16 -8.43 46.37
C ALA A 914 -13.43 -9.09 45.83
N TRP A 915 -13.69 -10.37 46.12
CA TRP A 915 -14.93 -11.03 45.69
C TRP A 915 -16.19 -10.32 46.20
N PRO A 916 -16.28 -9.87 47.48
CA PRO A 916 -17.43 -9.09 47.93
C PRO A 916 -17.62 -7.79 47.14
N LEU A 917 -16.52 -7.14 46.72
CA LEU A 917 -16.57 -5.92 45.91
C LEU A 917 -17.08 -6.21 44.50
N ALA A 918 -16.68 -7.35 43.91
CA ALA A 918 -17.16 -7.79 42.61
C ALA A 918 -18.68 -8.00 42.59
N ILE A 919 -19.25 -8.60 43.66
CA ILE A 919 -20.70 -8.76 43.82
C ILE A 919 -21.42 -7.41 43.91
N GLN A 920 -20.84 -6.43 44.61
CA GLN A 920 -21.42 -5.10 44.75
C GLN A 920 -21.47 -4.34 43.42
N VAL A 921 -20.41 -4.41 42.61
CA VAL A 921 -20.33 -3.66 41.35
C VAL A 921 -21.05 -4.35 40.19
N LEU A 922 -21.30 -5.65 40.25
CA LEU A 922 -22.09 -6.37 39.25
C LEU A 922 -23.57 -5.96 39.31
N LYS A 923 -24.19 -5.73 38.15
CA LYS A 923 -25.61 -5.34 38.03
C LYS A 923 -26.53 -6.34 38.73
N SER A 924 -27.67 -5.89 39.25
CA SER A 924 -28.68 -6.78 39.87
C SER A 924 -29.19 -7.88 38.94
N SER A 925 -29.16 -7.66 37.62
CA SER A 925 -29.48 -8.66 36.59
C SER A 925 -28.49 -9.84 36.53
N GLY A 926 -27.34 -9.72 37.18
CA GLY A 926 -26.23 -10.65 37.03
C GLY A 926 -25.24 -10.21 35.96
N GLY A 927 -24.36 -11.12 35.55
CA GLY A 927 -23.24 -10.88 34.65
C GLY A 927 -22.09 -11.86 34.88
N TRP A 928 -20.88 -11.49 34.47
CA TRP A 928 -19.72 -12.37 34.47
C TRP A 928 -18.64 -11.96 35.47
N LEU A 929 -17.99 -12.94 36.10
CA LEU A 929 -16.77 -12.74 36.90
C LEU A 929 -15.63 -13.58 36.33
N HIS A 930 -14.45 -12.99 36.14
CA HIS A 930 -13.23 -13.70 35.73
C HIS A 930 -12.27 -13.77 36.92
N VAL A 931 -12.23 -14.91 37.62
CA VAL A 931 -11.52 -15.09 38.89
C VAL A 931 -10.15 -15.71 38.67
N HIS A 932 -9.07 -14.95 38.86
CA HIS A 932 -7.70 -15.44 38.73
C HIS A 932 -7.16 -15.94 40.09
N ASP A 933 -6.61 -17.15 40.14
CA ASP A 933 -5.93 -17.73 41.31
C ASP A 933 -4.71 -18.58 40.89
N ASN A 934 -3.75 -18.71 41.79
CA ASN A 934 -2.71 -19.76 41.72
C ASN A 934 -3.20 -21.01 42.46
N VAL A 935 -3.35 -22.12 41.74
CA VAL A 935 -3.96 -23.36 42.23
C VAL A 935 -2.99 -24.52 42.08
N ALA A 936 -2.86 -25.35 43.13
CA ALA A 936 -2.07 -26.56 43.06
C ALA A 936 -2.80 -27.61 42.20
N VAL A 937 -2.07 -28.36 41.37
CA VAL A 937 -2.66 -29.32 40.40
C VAL A 937 -3.65 -30.30 41.03
N LYS A 938 -3.38 -30.73 42.26
CA LYS A 938 -4.21 -31.67 43.02
C LYS A 938 -5.54 -31.09 43.49
N ASP A 939 -5.65 -29.76 43.55
CA ASP A 939 -6.77 -29.03 44.14
C ASP A 939 -7.64 -28.35 43.07
N ASN A 940 -7.41 -28.61 41.78
CA ASN A 940 -8.12 -27.93 40.67
C ASN A 940 -9.65 -28.07 40.76
N GLU A 941 -10.16 -29.29 40.94
CA GLU A 941 -11.60 -29.56 40.99
C GLU A 941 -12.25 -29.02 42.27
N THR A 942 -11.57 -29.18 43.42
CA THR A 942 -12.07 -28.66 44.70
C THR A 942 -12.03 -27.13 44.73
N TRP A 943 -11.06 -26.50 44.09
CA TRP A 943 -10.98 -25.04 43.94
C TRP A 943 -12.13 -24.50 43.10
N LYS A 944 -12.47 -25.14 41.97
CA LYS A 944 -13.61 -24.73 41.13
C LYS A 944 -14.91 -24.68 41.93
N GLN A 945 -15.21 -25.77 42.66
CA GLN A 945 -16.42 -25.83 43.47
C GLN A 945 -16.42 -24.80 44.60
N TYR A 946 -15.28 -24.62 45.27
CA TYR A 946 -15.10 -23.61 46.31
C TYR A 946 -15.39 -22.18 45.81
N VAL A 947 -14.95 -21.83 44.60
CA VAL A 947 -15.24 -20.51 44.00
C VAL A 947 -16.75 -20.33 43.82
N VAL A 948 -17.44 -21.32 43.23
CA VAL A 948 -18.89 -21.26 43.00
C VAL A 948 -19.66 -21.11 44.31
N ASP A 949 -19.37 -21.97 45.30
CA ASP A 949 -20.06 -21.98 46.59
C ASP A 949 -19.88 -20.65 47.33
N THR A 950 -18.65 -20.14 47.37
CA THR A 950 -18.34 -18.87 48.06
C THR A 950 -19.02 -17.69 47.37
N ILE A 951 -19.02 -17.65 46.03
CA ILE A 951 -19.70 -16.58 45.28
C ILE A 951 -21.22 -16.65 45.50
N GLN A 952 -21.78 -17.85 45.66
CA GLN A 952 -23.20 -18.06 45.98
C GLN A 952 -23.57 -17.56 47.38
N GLU A 953 -22.73 -17.86 48.38
CA GLU A 953 -22.91 -17.34 49.75
C GLU A 953 -22.80 -15.81 49.79
N LEU A 954 -21.81 -15.24 49.10
CA LEU A 954 -21.63 -13.79 49.02
C LEU A 954 -22.80 -13.11 48.29
N ALA A 955 -23.29 -13.68 47.19
CA ALA A 955 -24.48 -13.16 46.51
C ALA A 955 -25.69 -13.07 47.46
N GLN A 956 -25.94 -14.11 48.26
CA GLN A 956 -27.00 -14.11 49.27
C GLN A 956 -26.79 -13.05 50.35
N GLN A 957 -25.58 -12.91 50.88
CA GLN A 957 -25.24 -11.91 51.89
C GLN A 957 -25.47 -10.47 51.41
N TYR A 958 -25.20 -10.20 50.12
CA TYR A 958 -25.41 -8.89 49.50
C TYR A 958 -26.79 -8.72 48.87
N GLY A 959 -27.74 -9.62 49.15
CA GLY A 959 -29.13 -9.54 48.68
C GLY A 959 -29.29 -9.70 47.16
N LYS A 960 -28.38 -10.42 46.51
CA LYS A 960 -28.41 -10.72 45.08
C LYS A 960 -28.99 -12.13 44.87
N ASP A 961 -30.20 -12.23 44.32
CA ASP A 961 -30.82 -13.52 44.02
C ASP A 961 -30.37 -14.04 42.64
N TRP A 962 -29.17 -14.62 42.62
CA TRP A 962 -28.57 -15.19 41.42
C TRP A 962 -28.45 -16.71 41.51
N THR A 963 -28.57 -17.35 40.35
CA THR A 963 -28.02 -18.68 40.08
C THR A 963 -26.60 -18.50 39.57
N ILE A 964 -25.64 -19.22 40.17
CA ILE A 964 -24.22 -19.10 39.87
C ILE A 964 -23.66 -20.39 39.30
N THR A 965 -22.99 -20.30 38.16
CA THR A 965 -22.32 -21.43 37.51
C THR A 965 -20.87 -21.08 37.16
N CYS A 966 -19.99 -22.08 37.12
CA CYS A 966 -18.65 -21.93 36.55
C CYS A 966 -18.64 -22.60 35.18
N ASP A 967 -18.70 -21.77 34.14
CA ASP A 967 -18.89 -22.20 32.76
C ASP A 967 -17.57 -22.69 32.14
N HIS A 968 -16.46 -22.07 32.54
CA HIS A 968 -15.13 -22.42 32.03
C HIS A 968 -14.04 -22.22 33.09
N VAL A 969 -13.01 -23.06 33.04
CA VAL A 969 -11.76 -22.88 33.79
C VAL A 969 -10.60 -22.87 32.82
N GLU A 970 -10.01 -21.69 32.63
CA GLU A 970 -8.85 -21.51 31.76
C GLU A 970 -7.55 -21.79 32.50
N LYS A 971 -6.66 -22.56 31.85
CA LYS A 971 -5.34 -22.88 32.39
C LYS A 971 -4.29 -22.00 31.71
N VAL A 972 -3.95 -20.88 32.35
CA VAL A 972 -3.12 -19.83 31.73
C VAL A 972 -1.66 -20.24 31.60
N LYS A 973 -0.99 -20.56 32.72
CA LYS A 973 0.44 -20.92 32.73
C LYS A 973 0.86 -21.63 34.02
N SER A 974 2.00 -22.31 34.00
CA SER A 974 2.65 -22.77 35.24
C SER A 974 3.21 -21.56 35.99
N TYR A 975 2.87 -21.46 37.29
CA TYR A 975 3.37 -20.41 38.17
C TYR A 975 4.61 -20.89 38.94
N ALA A 976 4.56 -22.12 39.44
CA ALA A 976 5.64 -22.80 40.16
C ALA A 976 5.51 -24.33 39.93
N PRO A 977 6.50 -25.15 40.30
CA PRO A 977 6.36 -26.60 40.24
C PRO A 977 5.05 -27.07 40.89
N LYS A 978 4.19 -27.74 40.12
CA LYS A 978 2.86 -28.23 40.53
C LYS A 978 1.81 -27.17 40.90
N VAL A 979 2.03 -25.90 40.54
CA VAL A 979 1.06 -24.80 40.73
C VAL A 979 0.80 -24.11 39.39
N TYR A 980 -0.47 -23.93 39.03
CA TYR A 980 -0.91 -23.25 37.82
C TYR A 980 -1.67 -21.97 38.15
N HIS A 981 -1.49 -20.94 37.33
CA HIS A 981 -2.42 -19.82 37.29
C HIS A 981 -3.66 -20.28 36.50
N LEU A 982 -4.81 -20.32 37.17
CA LEU A 982 -6.11 -20.64 36.60
C LEU A 982 -7.04 -19.41 36.59
N VAL A 983 -8.01 -19.40 35.67
CA VAL A 983 -9.08 -18.40 35.63
C VAL A 983 -10.42 -19.11 35.58
N ALA A 984 -11.28 -18.89 36.57
CA ALA A 984 -12.65 -19.38 36.55
C ALA A 984 -13.58 -18.31 36.01
N ASP A 985 -14.31 -18.63 34.94
CA ASP A 985 -15.36 -17.80 34.38
C ASP A 985 -16.68 -18.16 35.05
N ILE A 986 -17.13 -17.27 35.95
CA ILE A 986 -18.33 -17.45 36.74
C ILE A 986 -19.46 -16.64 36.12
N HIS A 987 -20.57 -17.30 35.83
CA HIS A 987 -21.77 -16.68 35.30
C HIS A 987 -22.82 -16.55 36.41
N CYS A 988 -23.25 -15.32 36.66
CA CYS A 988 -24.28 -14.98 37.63
C CYS A 988 -25.55 -14.59 36.87
N VAL A 989 -26.66 -15.29 37.08
CA VAL A 989 -27.93 -15.02 36.39
C VAL A 989 -29.03 -14.75 37.41
N ALA A 990 -29.74 -13.62 37.28
CA ALA A 990 -30.90 -13.33 38.13
C ALA A 990 -31.98 -14.41 38.02
N LYS A 991 -32.45 -14.90 39.17
CA LYS A 991 -33.58 -15.83 39.19
C LYS A 991 -34.84 -15.07 38.75
N LYS A 992 -35.56 -15.65 37.77
CA LYS A 992 -36.89 -15.15 37.43
C LYS A 992 -37.83 -15.55 38.57
N HIS A 993 -38.33 -14.59 39.32
CA HIS A 993 -39.52 -14.82 40.13
C HIS A 993 -40.68 -15.05 39.16
N VAL A 994 -41.20 -16.27 39.12
CA VAL A 994 -42.41 -16.64 38.37
C VAL A 994 -43.62 -16.07 39.08
#